data_AF-A0A8T9CLA7-F1
#
_entry.id   AF-A0A8T9CLA7-F1
#
_cell.length_a   1.000
_cell.length_b   1.000
_cell.length_c   1.000
_cell.angle_alpha   90.00
_cell.angle_beta   90.00
_cell.angle_gamma   90.00
#
_symmetry.space_group_name_H-M   'P 1'
#
loop_
_entity.id
_entity.type
_entity.pdbx_description
1 polymer ?
#
loop_
_entity_poly.entity_id
_entity_poly.type
_entity_poly.pdbx_seq_one_letter_code
_entity_poly.pdbx_strand_id
1 'polypeptide(L)'
;MASPYPAPRMVITTHKNDGVSIFARDTVAAPFQPFGPGRSAFNSFHSAPTVPVSNQVALPELGTSLPRCPPAGVLFCNADYAPNSSVPMHRTLSIDYAVILEGEIVIRLDGGREKTLRKGDVVVQRGTNHEWHNRTDQWCRCMFVMVGSEAVKLGDGTVLEETVFKKGQAPVPAEAVNIAATEKSRYVQSLPFKRICTEQKQCDEGRPSCNRCIQRGEVCFGYRDPQTTYLFKSENERTATLVSRKAVRRRASSQALTSSSRERTNSHSTQSSSFDDNELEAAAQNLNLGNPYPWLKTTSQSHEPSVEKRAVDKFFEKFVMFPCNSASSSGFLEQLPCLFEEVQTEGRVALRWAVRAVSFASLGHEQGSEELGRKATVCYGKALEALGDTLRNKAEAVSDYTLMTIVVLDLFETIYVQDPTSRGSHTEGMAQILRLRGPDQLYSARGWSLYRLANHRLQRQQLTFDSAPPISEDQEALLASLTNSTPSNRISHDTFAISKICSRARELRSKLTTSLSEVETLALIKEMHTLDHIATSWRVGPSWSFRTVSKRDMPNYPASFPDQIQLHHDAWIAYEWNYHRCARIILHTHLLECVERLLSSLSLASHSYASPPSSVSEDESPTFEELQEYYARSRLVISWLADGILATVPQSLGDIDSAGNLLTPPSEMDGEVLEDKRTLQGVGAYFLMWPIKIVKSHKHLMDGQREMAEEVFERIREVTGMKKLLGDKSCI
;
A
#
# COMPACT_ATOMS: atom_id res chain seq x y z
N MET A 1 -7.25 -44.65 -17.37
CA MET A 1 -6.14 -44.97 -16.43
C MET A 1 -6.36 -44.16 -15.16
N ALA A 2 -5.78 -44.53 -14.01
CA ALA A 2 -5.77 -43.67 -12.84
C ALA A 2 -4.72 -42.56 -13.03
N SER A 3 -4.84 -41.45 -12.28
CA SER A 3 -3.85 -40.38 -12.33
C SER A 3 -2.46 -40.94 -11.98
N PRO A 4 -1.41 -40.64 -12.78
CA PRO A 4 -0.04 -41.10 -12.50
C PRO A 4 0.64 -40.25 -11.41
N TYR A 5 0.03 -39.13 -11.02
CA TYR A 5 0.62 -38.22 -10.06
C TYR A 5 0.42 -38.72 -8.63
N PRO A 6 1.47 -38.65 -7.77
CA PRO A 6 1.35 -39.09 -6.39
C PRO A 6 0.30 -38.25 -5.65
N ALA A 7 -0.42 -38.89 -4.74
CA ALA A 7 -1.34 -38.20 -3.85
C ALA A 7 -0.57 -37.18 -2.98
N PRO A 8 -1.05 -35.93 -2.86
CA PRO A 8 -0.32 -34.92 -2.08
C PRO A 8 -0.22 -35.27 -0.60
N ARG A 9 0.95 -35.03 0.00
CA ARG A 9 1.13 -35.05 1.46
C ARG A 9 0.57 -33.77 2.06
N MET A 10 -0.29 -33.91 3.05
CA MET A 10 -0.94 -32.83 3.77
C MET A 10 -0.44 -32.82 5.22
N VAL A 11 0.26 -31.74 5.57
CA VAL A 11 0.74 -31.47 6.93
C VAL A 11 -0.11 -30.35 7.51
N ILE A 12 -0.79 -30.60 8.62
CA ILE A 12 -1.66 -29.65 9.30
C ILE A 12 -1.07 -29.30 10.66
N THR A 13 -1.07 -28.02 11.00
CA THR A 13 -0.60 -27.48 12.28
C THR A 13 -1.78 -26.99 13.12
N THR A 14 -1.63 -27.00 14.44
CA THR A 14 -2.59 -26.41 15.39
C THR A 14 -1.86 -25.92 16.65
N HIS A 15 -2.60 -25.48 17.66
CA HIS A 15 -2.06 -25.13 18.98
C HIS A 15 -2.55 -26.12 20.04
N LYS A 16 -1.70 -26.42 21.01
CA LYS A 16 -2.11 -27.01 22.28
C LYS A 16 -2.88 -25.98 23.13
N ASN A 17 -3.52 -26.44 24.20
CA ASN A 17 -4.24 -25.57 25.15
C ASN A 17 -3.33 -24.54 25.85
N ASP A 18 -2.03 -24.79 25.90
CA ASP A 18 -1.01 -23.89 26.45
C ASP A 18 -0.48 -22.85 25.43
N GLY A 19 -1.00 -22.85 24.21
CA GLY A 19 -0.60 -21.94 23.14
C GLY A 19 0.61 -22.41 22.32
N VAL A 20 1.20 -23.58 22.60
CA VAL A 20 2.33 -24.10 21.82
C VAL A 20 1.86 -24.62 20.47
N SER A 21 2.48 -24.15 19.38
CA SER A 21 2.23 -24.64 18.02
C SER A 21 2.75 -26.07 17.82
N ILE A 22 1.94 -26.94 17.23
CA ILE A 22 2.23 -28.37 17.02
C ILE A 22 1.77 -28.84 15.63
N PHE A 23 2.29 -29.97 15.17
CA PHE A 23 1.72 -30.70 14.04
C PHE A 23 0.50 -31.51 14.51
N ALA A 24 -0.67 -31.16 13.99
CA ALA A 24 -1.93 -31.83 14.29
C ALA A 24 -2.06 -33.16 13.52
N ARG A 25 -1.69 -33.14 12.24
CA ARG A 25 -1.87 -34.28 11.33
C ARG A 25 -0.84 -34.22 10.20
N ASP A 26 -0.34 -35.38 9.80
CA ASP A 26 0.53 -35.54 8.64
C ASP A 26 0.08 -36.79 7.88
N THR A 27 -0.63 -36.58 6.78
CA THR A 27 -1.29 -37.67 6.05
C THR A 27 -1.24 -37.43 4.55
N VAL A 28 -1.28 -38.50 3.77
CA VAL A 28 -1.46 -38.42 2.32
C VAL A 28 -2.96 -38.26 2.02
N ALA A 29 -3.32 -37.24 1.25
CA ALA A 29 -4.71 -36.98 0.89
C ALA A 29 -5.24 -38.10 -0.02
N ALA A 30 -6.36 -38.74 0.36
CA ALA A 30 -6.98 -39.75 -0.48
C ALA A 30 -7.77 -39.07 -1.62
N PRO A 31 -7.53 -39.43 -2.89
CA PRO A 31 -8.23 -38.82 -4.00
C PRO A 31 -9.65 -39.38 -4.12
N PHE A 32 -10.61 -38.49 -4.39
CA PHE A 32 -11.89 -38.85 -4.95
C PHE A 32 -11.71 -39.20 -6.44
N GLN A 33 -11.92 -40.48 -6.77
CA GLN A 33 -11.81 -41.04 -8.12
C GLN A 33 -12.83 -42.18 -8.30
N PRO A 34 -13.40 -42.35 -9.51
CA PRO A 34 -13.29 -41.49 -10.69
C PRO A 34 -14.21 -40.26 -10.60
N PHE A 35 -13.73 -39.11 -11.08
CA PHE A 35 -14.52 -37.89 -11.27
C PHE A 35 -14.77 -37.63 -12.76
N GLY A 36 -16.04 -37.37 -13.11
CA GLY A 36 -16.48 -37.01 -14.46
C GLY A 36 -16.34 -38.12 -15.51
N PRO A 37 -16.68 -37.85 -16.79
CA PRO A 37 -16.63 -38.83 -17.88
C PRO A 37 -15.20 -39.30 -18.22
N GLY A 38 -14.15 -38.55 -17.82
CA GLY A 38 -12.75 -38.80 -18.16
C GLY A 38 -11.92 -39.63 -17.17
N ARG A 39 -12.50 -40.12 -16.06
CA ARG A 39 -11.75 -40.74 -14.94
C ARG A 39 -10.72 -39.81 -14.28
N SER A 40 -11.02 -38.51 -14.20
CA SER A 40 -10.21 -37.51 -13.50
C SER A 40 -10.18 -37.76 -11.98
N ALA A 41 -9.29 -37.08 -11.26
CA ALA A 41 -9.19 -37.16 -9.81
C ALA A 41 -9.41 -35.81 -9.15
N PHE A 42 -9.89 -35.82 -7.90
CA PHE A 42 -10.05 -34.62 -7.10
C PHE A 42 -9.61 -34.89 -5.66
N ASN A 43 -8.75 -34.04 -5.07
CA ASN A 43 -8.43 -34.12 -3.64
C ASN A 43 -8.85 -32.83 -2.96
N SER A 44 -9.42 -32.95 -1.76
CA SER A 44 -9.68 -31.79 -0.90
C SER A 44 -8.68 -31.79 0.24
N PHE A 45 -8.20 -30.61 0.61
CA PHE A 45 -7.23 -30.42 1.68
C PHE A 45 -7.84 -29.67 2.86
N HIS A 46 -8.71 -28.69 2.59
CA HIS A 46 -9.38 -27.92 3.63
C HIS A 46 -10.71 -27.37 3.10
N SER A 47 -11.71 -27.30 3.97
CA SER A 47 -12.97 -26.60 3.72
C SER A 47 -13.40 -25.90 4.99
N ALA A 48 -13.94 -24.70 4.88
CA ALA A 48 -14.55 -23.99 6.00
C ALA A 48 -15.84 -23.28 5.54
N PRO A 49 -16.88 -23.23 6.39
CA PRO A 49 -18.19 -22.71 6.00
C PRO A 49 -18.21 -21.19 5.84
N THR A 50 -17.27 -20.48 6.46
CA THR A 50 -17.21 -19.01 6.49
C THR A 50 -15.78 -18.50 6.28
N VAL A 51 -15.66 -17.31 5.70
CA VAL A 51 -14.46 -16.47 5.72
C VAL A 51 -14.84 -15.15 6.42
N PRO A 52 -14.14 -14.74 7.51
CA PRO A 52 -12.88 -15.30 8.03
C PRO A 52 -13.02 -16.71 8.64
N VAL A 53 -11.96 -17.50 8.50
CA VAL A 53 -11.85 -18.84 9.10
C VAL A 53 -11.39 -18.76 10.56
N SER A 54 -11.83 -19.70 11.41
CA SER A 54 -11.34 -19.82 12.79
C SER A 54 -10.38 -20.99 12.93
N ASN A 55 -9.17 -20.71 13.40
CA ASN A 55 -8.15 -21.73 13.69
C ASN A 55 -8.40 -22.48 15.02
N GLN A 56 -9.46 -22.15 15.75
CA GLN A 56 -9.86 -22.81 17.00
C GLN A 56 -10.86 -23.94 16.78
N VAL A 57 -11.49 -23.99 15.60
CA VAL A 57 -12.46 -25.03 15.27
C VAL A 57 -11.71 -26.30 14.86
N ALA A 58 -12.19 -27.45 15.33
CA ALA A 58 -11.65 -28.74 14.93
C ALA A 58 -11.67 -28.88 13.40
N LEU A 59 -10.60 -29.46 12.84
CA LEU A 59 -10.50 -29.66 11.40
C LEU A 59 -11.65 -30.55 10.92
N PRO A 60 -12.43 -30.12 9.92
CA PRO A 60 -13.54 -30.92 9.43
C PRO A 60 -13.05 -32.22 8.79
N GLU A 61 -13.79 -33.30 8.98
CA GLU A 61 -13.57 -34.52 8.21
C GLU A 61 -13.89 -34.25 6.73
N LEU A 62 -12.89 -34.43 5.88
CA LEU A 62 -13.05 -34.28 4.44
C LEU A 62 -13.91 -35.45 3.94
N GLY A 63 -15.15 -35.16 3.56
CA GLY A 63 -16.12 -36.16 3.13
C GLY A 63 -15.73 -36.91 1.86
N THR A 64 -16.40 -38.02 1.58
CA THR A 64 -16.19 -38.89 0.41
C THR A 64 -16.93 -38.45 -0.86
N SER A 65 -17.62 -37.30 -0.82
CA SER A 65 -18.35 -36.72 -1.95
C SER A 65 -17.58 -35.54 -2.55
N LEU A 66 -17.85 -35.21 -3.82
CA LEU A 66 -17.27 -34.04 -4.47
C LEU A 66 -17.68 -32.77 -3.72
N PRO A 67 -16.75 -32.08 -3.04
CA PRO A 67 -17.10 -30.93 -2.22
C PRO A 67 -17.31 -29.70 -3.09
N ARG A 68 -18.29 -28.89 -2.69
CA ARG A 68 -18.49 -27.55 -3.25
C ARG A 68 -17.91 -26.52 -2.30
N CYS A 69 -17.39 -25.42 -2.85
CA CYS A 69 -17.06 -24.27 -2.03
C CYS A 69 -18.33 -23.78 -1.33
N PRO A 70 -18.34 -23.65 0.01
CA PRO A 70 -19.48 -23.04 0.70
C PRO A 70 -19.68 -21.60 0.22
N PRO A 71 -20.93 -21.10 0.09
CA PRO A 71 -21.21 -19.78 -0.48
C PRO A 71 -20.52 -18.61 0.24
N ALA A 72 -20.29 -18.72 1.54
CA ALA A 72 -19.59 -17.73 2.36
C ALA A 72 -18.20 -18.22 2.82
N GLY A 73 -17.74 -19.37 2.33
CA GLY A 73 -16.63 -20.12 2.89
C GLY A 73 -15.41 -20.21 1.97
N VAL A 74 -14.58 -21.22 2.23
CA VAL A 74 -13.38 -21.51 1.43
C VAL A 74 -13.23 -23.00 1.20
N LEU A 75 -12.70 -23.38 0.04
CA LEU A 75 -12.30 -24.73 -0.31
C LEU A 75 -10.88 -24.71 -0.89
N PHE A 76 -10.00 -25.53 -0.35
CA PHE A 76 -8.65 -25.77 -0.87
C PHE A 76 -8.56 -27.20 -1.40
N CYS A 77 -8.27 -27.37 -2.68
CA CYS A 77 -8.33 -28.65 -3.37
C CYS A 77 -7.40 -28.71 -4.58
N ASN A 78 -7.19 -29.91 -5.14
CA ASN A 78 -6.60 -30.08 -6.46
C ASN A 78 -7.47 -30.96 -7.37
N ALA A 79 -7.25 -30.86 -8.67
CA ALA A 79 -7.85 -31.72 -9.67
C ALA A 79 -6.80 -32.25 -10.64
N ASP A 80 -6.86 -33.55 -10.94
CA ASP A 80 -6.06 -34.19 -11.98
C ASP A 80 -6.97 -34.48 -13.17
N TYR A 81 -6.77 -33.73 -14.26
CA TYR A 81 -7.51 -33.88 -15.50
C TYR A 81 -6.87 -34.97 -16.35
N ALA A 82 -7.64 -36.01 -16.63
CA ALA A 82 -7.21 -37.09 -17.51
C ALA A 82 -6.93 -36.58 -18.94
N PRO A 83 -6.08 -37.29 -19.71
CA PRO A 83 -5.87 -37.00 -21.13
C PRO A 83 -7.19 -36.91 -21.89
N ASN A 84 -7.30 -35.97 -22.81
CA ASN A 84 -8.47 -35.78 -23.68
C ASN A 84 -9.81 -35.62 -22.91
N SER A 85 -9.75 -35.12 -21.67
CA SER A 85 -10.94 -34.87 -20.84
C SER A 85 -11.35 -33.40 -20.82
N SER A 86 -12.63 -33.16 -20.52
CA SER A 86 -13.15 -31.81 -20.32
C SER A 86 -14.06 -31.73 -19.11
N VAL A 87 -14.09 -30.54 -18.51
CA VAL A 87 -15.11 -30.11 -17.55
C VAL A 87 -16.01 -29.13 -18.28
N PRO A 88 -17.33 -29.36 -18.33
CA PRO A 88 -18.21 -28.51 -19.10
C PRO A 88 -18.31 -27.09 -18.53
N MET A 89 -18.83 -26.19 -19.35
CA MET A 89 -19.06 -24.79 -19.00
C MET A 89 -19.87 -24.66 -17.70
N HIS A 90 -19.32 -23.97 -16.72
CA HIS A 90 -19.97 -23.69 -15.44
C HIS A 90 -19.44 -22.41 -14.79
N ARG A 91 -20.24 -21.87 -13.88
CA ARG A 91 -19.96 -20.71 -13.03
C ARG A 91 -20.24 -21.12 -11.59
N THR A 92 -19.30 -20.82 -10.73
CA THR A 92 -19.42 -20.91 -9.27
C THR A 92 -19.56 -19.50 -8.69
N LEU A 93 -20.25 -19.38 -7.54
CA LEU A 93 -20.29 -18.14 -6.76
C LEU A 93 -19.02 -18.03 -5.90
N SER A 94 -17.88 -17.97 -6.58
CA SER A 94 -16.57 -17.90 -5.95
C SER A 94 -15.57 -17.12 -6.78
N ILE A 95 -14.53 -16.64 -6.09
CA ILE A 95 -13.24 -16.34 -6.70
C ILE A 95 -12.32 -17.54 -6.54
N ASP A 96 -11.69 -17.98 -7.63
CA ASP A 96 -10.81 -19.14 -7.63
C ASP A 96 -9.38 -18.72 -7.97
N TYR A 97 -8.45 -19.08 -7.11
CA TYR A 97 -7.02 -19.01 -7.38
C TYR A 97 -6.55 -20.37 -7.87
N ALA A 98 -6.32 -20.50 -9.16
CA ALA A 98 -5.86 -21.74 -9.77
C ALA A 98 -4.37 -21.68 -10.12
N VAL A 99 -3.64 -22.75 -9.88
CA VAL A 99 -2.23 -22.90 -10.26
C VAL A 99 -2.06 -24.22 -11.01
N ILE A 100 -1.45 -24.17 -12.19
CA ILE A 100 -1.12 -25.37 -12.94
C ILE A 100 0.18 -25.95 -12.37
N LEU A 101 0.10 -27.10 -11.71
CA LEU A 101 1.25 -27.73 -11.06
C LEU A 101 2.04 -28.62 -12.02
N GLU A 102 1.34 -29.35 -12.90
CA GLU A 102 1.95 -30.23 -13.90
C GLU A 102 1.05 -30.31 -15.15
N GLY A 103 1.66 -30.49 -16.32
CA GLY A 103 0.95 -30.64 -17.59
C GLY A 103 0.50 -29.33 -18.23
N GLU A 104 -0.48 -29.44 -19.13
CA GLU A 104 -1.08 -28.36 -19.90
C GLU A 104 -2.61 -28.54 -19.96
N ILE A 105 -3.34 -27.44 -19.83
CA ILE A 105 -4.81 -27.42 -19.92
C ILE A 105 -5.30 -26.14 -20.60
N VAL A 106 -6.42 -26.21 -21.30
CA VAL A 106 -7.05 -25.05 -21.93
C VAL A 106 -8.23 -24.59 -21.08
N ILE A 107 -8.28 -23.30 -20.75
CA ILE A 107 -9.49 -22.65 -20.23
C ILE A 107 -10.22 -21.95 -21.37
N ARG A 108 -11.53 -22.19 -21.52
CA ARG A 108 -12.40 -21.43 -22.42
C ARG A 108 -13.46 -20.68 -21.62
N LEU A 109 -13.75 -19.45 -22.01
CA LEU A 109 -14.85 -18.63 -21.47
C LEU A 109 -16.07 -18.66 -22.39
N ASP A 110 -17.25 -18.32 -21.86
CA ASP A 110 -18.52 -18.29 -22.59
C ASP A 110 -18.54 -17.38 -23.84
N GLY A 111 -17.71 -16.33 -23.88
CA GLY A 111 -17.45 -15.53 -25.08
C GLY A 111 -16.59 -16.20 -26.16
N GLY A 112 -16.30 -17.50 -26.03
CA GLY A 112 -15.56 -18.32 -27.01
C GLY A 112 -14.04 -18.16 -27.00
N ARG A 113 -13.49 -17.21 -26.23
CA ARG A 113 -12.03 -17.03 -26.09
C ARG A 113 -11.42 -18.13 -25.25
N GLU A 114 -10.24 -18.58 -25.68
CA GLU A 114 -9.47 -19.64 -25.01
C GLU A 114 -8.06 -19.18 -24.64
N LYS A 115 -7.51 -19.79 -23.59
CA LYS A 115 -6.09 -19.72 -23.25
C LYS A 115 -5.57 -21.10 -22.87
N THR A 116 -4.42 -21.46 -23.42
CA THR A 116 -3.65 -22.62 -22.99
C THR A 116 -2.78 -22.23 -21.81
N LEU A 117 -2.88 -23.00 -20.73
CA LEU A 117 -2.20 -22.81 -19.45
C LEU A 117 -1.26 -24.00 -19.22
N ARG A 118 -0.04 -23.71 -18.79
CA ARG A 118 1.04 -24.68 -18.59
C ARG A 118 1.52 -24.64 -17.14
N LYS A 119 2.29 -25.65 -16.75
CA LYS A 119 3.00 -25.69 -15.47
C LYS A 119 3.61 -24.34 -15.08
N GLY A 120 3.25 -23.85 -13.89
CA GLY A 120 3.68 -22.57 -13.34
C GLY A 120 2.72 -21.40 -13.61
N ASP A 121 1.79 -21.55 -14.54
CA ASP A 121 0.78 -20.53 -14.81
C ASP A 121 -0.24 -20.44 -13.66
N VAL A 122 -0.69 -19.22 -13.39
CA VAL A 122 -1.64 -18.89 -12.33
C VAL A 122 -2.86 -18.20 -12.97
N VAL A 123 -4.05 -18.57 -12.49
CA VAL A 123 -5.32 -17.97 -12.91
C VAL A 123 -6.03 -17.40 -11.70
N VAL A 124 -6.50 -16.16 -11.83
CA VAL A 124 -7.44 -15.53 -10.90
C VAL A 124 -8.80 -15.50 -11.59
N GLN A 125 -9.68 -16.40 -11.20
CA GLN A 125 -10.98 -16.60 -11.84
C GLN A 125 -12.08 -15.95 -11.02
N ARG A 126 -12.68 -14.86 -11.54
CA ARG A 126 -13.58 -13.98 -10.77
C ARG A 126 -15.06 -14.26 -11.08
N GLY A 127 -15.57 -15.43 -10.69
CA GLY A 127 -16.97 -15.81 -10.93
C GLY A 127 -17.35 -15.89 -12.42
N THR A 128 -16.37 -16.14 -13.30
CA THR A 128 -16.59 -16.23 -14.75
C THR A 128 -17.10 -17.61 -15.14
N ASN A 129 -18.04 -17.66 -16.09
CA ASN A 129 -18.49 -18.91 -16.69
C ASN A 129 -17.35 -19.48 -17.54
N HIS A 130 -16.92 -20.71 -17.26
CA HIS A 130 -15.71 -21.28 -17.84
C HIS A 130 -15.78 -22.79 -18.00
N GLU A 131 -14.97 -23.32 -18.90
CA GLU A 131 -14.75 -24.75 -19.11
C GLU A 131 -13.25 -25.06 -19.17
N TRP A 132 -12.89 -26.26 -18.72
CA TRP A 132 -11.51 -26.76 -18.72
C TRP A 132 -11.39 -27.91 -19.71
N HIS A 133 -10.39 -27.87 -20.60
CA HIS A 133 -10.11 -28.92 -21.56
C HIS A 133 -8.67 -29.36 -21.47
N ASN A 134 -8.44 -30.60 -21.08
CA ASN A 134 -7.16 -31.24 -21.32
C ASN A 134 -7.19 -31.86 -22.72
N ARG A 135 -6.65 -31.15 -23.72
CA ARG A 135 -6.57 -31.61 -25.13
C ARG A 135 -5.29 -32.38 -25.42
N THR A 136 -4.53 -32.74 -24.38
CA THR A 136 -3.25 -33.43 -24.51
C THR A 136 -3.42 -34.91 -24.21
N ASP A 137 -2.43 -35.70 -24.65
CA ASP A 137 -2.33 -37.11 -24.29
C ASP A 137 -1.68 -37.33 -22.90
N GLN A 138 -1.38 -36.25 -22.18
CA GLN A 138 -0.76 -36.27 -20.85
C GLN A 138 -1.77 -35.82 -19.78
N TRP A 139 -1.52 -36.20 -18.53
CA TRP A 139 -2.33 -35.73 -17.41
C TRP A 139 -1.98 -34.29 -17.05
N CYS A 140 -2.96 -33.52 -16.57
CA CYS A 140 -2.73 -32.17 -16.04
C CYS A 140 -3.20 -32.08 -14.59
N ARG A 141 -2.37 -31.54 -13.70
CA ARG A 141 -2.73 -31.30 -12.29
C ARG A 141 -2.87 -29.81 -12.02
N CYS A 142 -4.04 -29.40 -11.54
CA CYS A 142 -4.33 -28.03 -11.13
C CYS A 142 -4.64 -27.97 -9.64
N MET A 143 -4.10 -26.97 -8.95
CA MET A 143 -4.42 -26.64 -7.56
C MET A 143 -5.39 -25.47 -7.54
N PHE A 144 -6.36 -25.47 -6.62
CA PHE A 144 -7.38 -24.43 -6.49
C PHE A 144 -7.56 -24.01 -5.03
N VAL A 145 -7.62 -22.70 -4.79
CA VAL A 145 -8.22 -22.10 -3.59
C VAL A 145 -9.45 -21.34 -4.04
N MET A 146 -10.62 -21.82 -3.66
CA MET A 146 -11.92 -21.20 -3.97
C MET A 146 -12.42 -20.49 -2.73
N VAL A 147 -12.80 -19.22 -2.87
CA VAL A 147 -13.39 -18.42 -1.79
C VAL A 147 -14.77 -17.97 -2.24
N GLY A 148 -15.78 -18.23 -1.41
CA GLY A 148 -17.16 -17.81 -1.65
C GLY A 148 -17.25 -16.31 -1.92
N SER A 149 -18.00 -15.93 -2.95
CA SER A 149 -18.16 -14.54 -3.37
C SER A 149 -19.62 -14.16 -3.52
N GLU A 150 -19.89 -12.85 -3.52
CA GLU A 150 -21.16 -12.35 -4.01
C GLU A 150 -21.37 -12.74 -5.49
N ALA A 151 -22.63 -12.82 -5.91
CA ALA A 151 -22.97 -13.02 -7.31
C ALA A 151 -22.55 -11.81 -8.16
N VAL A 152 -22.11 -12.06 -9.40
CA VAL A 152 -21.69 -11.00 -10.31
C VAL A 152 -22.91 -10.21 -10.78
N LYS A 153 -22.93 -8.90 -10.52
CA LYS A 153 -23.97 -7.97 -10.98
C LYS A 153 -23.47 -7.16 -12.16
N LEU A 154 -24.23 -7.16 -13.26
CA LEU A 154 -23.96 -6.35 -14.44
C LEU A 154 -24.44 -4.90 -14.23
N GLY A 155 -23.97 -3.98 -15.07
CA GLY A 155 -24.30 -2.55 -14.97
C GLY A 155 -25.79 -2.22 -15.15
N ASP A 156 -26.57 -3.14 -15.72
CA ASP A 156 -28.02 -3.06 -15.87
C ASP A 156 -28.80 -3.65 -14.68
N GLY A 157 -28.10 -4.14 -13.66
CA GLY A 157 -28.69 -4.79 -12.48
C GLY A 157 -28.93 -6.29 -12.62
N THR A 158 -28.64 -6.89 -13.78
CA THR A 158 -28.78 -8.34 -13.98
C THR A 158 -27.78 -9.10 -13.10
N VAL A 159 -28.30 -10.07 -12.32
CA VAL A 159 -27.49 -10.95 -11.47
C VAL A 159 -27.14 -12.23 -12.23
N LEU A 160 -25.85 -12.54 -12.33
CA LEU A 160 -25.36 -13.75 -12.96
C LEU A 160 -25.38 -14.90 -11.96
N GLU A 161 -26.36 -15.78 -12.13
CA GLU A 161 -26.57 -16.95 -11.27
C GLU A 161 -25.49 -18.03 -11.45
N GLU A 162 -25.39 -18.89 -10.44
CA GLU A 162 -24.57 -20.11 -10.46
C GLU A 162 -25.06 -21.07 -11.56
N THR A 163 -24.15 -21.63 -12.36
CA THR A 163 -24.48 -22.51 -13.50
C THR A 163 -23.96 -23.94 -13.31
N VAL A 164 -23.96 -24.45 -12.07
CA VAL A 164 -23.54 -25.83 -11.76
C VAL A 164 -24.43 -26.84 -12.47
N PHE A 165 -23.86 -27.99 -12.83
CA PHE A 165 -24.53 -29.15 -13.42
C PHE A 165 -25.88 -29.47 -12.74
N LYS A 166 -26.98 -29.03 -13.34
CA LYS A 166 -28.33 -29.53 -13.01
C LYS A 166 -28.45 -30.92 -13.63
N LYS A 167 -28.70 -31.94 -12.81
CA LYS A 167 -29.03 -33.29 -13.32
C LYS A 167 -30.26 -33.17 -14.24
N GLY A 168 -30.08 -33.38 -15.54
CA GLY A 168 -31.19 -33.66 -16.47
C GLY A 168 -31.57 -32.60 -17.52
N GLN A 169 -30.76 -31.59 -17.84
CA GLN A 169 -31.04 -30.72 -19.00
C GLN A 169 -30.09 -31.01 -20.16
N ALA A 170 -30.67 -31.30 -21.34
CA ALA A 170 -29.97 -31.47 -22.61
C ALA A 170 -29.32 -30.13 -23.05
N PRO A 171 -28.21 -30.17 -23.81
CA PRO A 171 -27.56 -28.97 -24.30
C PRO A 171 -28.49 -28.16 -25.22
N VAL A 172 -28.55 -26.84 -25.02
CA VAL A 172 -29.29 -25.93 -25.90
C VAL A 172 -28.48 -25.75 -27.20
N PRO A 173 -29.09 -25.82 -28.40
CA PRO A 173 -28.37 -25.73 -29.67
C PRO A 173 -27.80 -24.33 -29.93
N ALA A 174 -26.65 -24.28 -30.60
CA ALA A 174 -25.85 -23.08 -30.85
C ALA A 174 -26.38 -22.13 -31.95
N GLU A 175 -27.67 -22.17 -32.31
CA GLU A 175 -28.19 -21.48 -33.51
C GLU A 175 -28.97 -20.17 -33.23
N ALA A 176 -29.05 -19.69 -31.98
CA ALA A 176 -29.91 -18.54 -31.66
C ALA A 176 -29.21 -17.17 -31.53
N VAL A 177 -27.96 -17.01 -31.94
CA VAL A 177 -27.26 -15.70 -31.85
C VAL A 177 -26.42 -15.42 -33.09
N ASN A 178 -27.07 -15.06 -34.19
CA ASN A 178 -26.39 -14.46 -35.35
C ASN A 178 -27.38 -13.68 -36.23
N ILE A 179 -27.71 -12.44 -35.86
CA ILE A 179 -27.99 -11.38 -36.84
C ILE A 179 -27.44 -10.06 -36.30
N ALA A 180 -26.40 -9.58 -36.99
CA ALA A 180 -25.90 -8.20 -37.12
C ALA A 180 -24.38 -8.09 -36.94
N ALA A 181 -23.64 -8.85 -37.75
CA ALA A 181 -22.27 -8.53 -38.11
C ALA A 181 -22.26 -8.05 -39.56
N THR A 182 -22.01 -6.75 -39.76
CA THR A 182 -21.39 -6.11 -40.92
C THR A 182 -21.35 -4.62 -40.53
N GLU A 183 -20.23 -3.90 -40.51
CA GLU A 183 -19.11 -3.92 -41.44
C GLU A 183 -17.94 -3.11 -40.85
N LYS A 184 -16.73 -3.47 -41.30
CA LYS A 184 -15.51 -2.64 -41.43
C LYS A 184 -14.68 -2.31 -40.17
N SER A 185 -13.54 -3.01 -40.11
CA SER A 185 -12.17 -2.45 -40.25
C SER A 185 -11.21 -3.22 -39.33
N ARG A 186 -10.53 -4.25 -39.83
CA ARG A 186 -9.17 -4.23 -40.41
C ARG A 186 -8.04 -4.07 -39.36
N TYR A 187 -7.25 -5.15 -39.24
CA TYR A 187 -5.82 -5.24 -38.86
C TYR A 187 -5.47 -4.88 -37.38
N VAL A 188 -4.64 -5.60 -36.61
CA VAL A 188 -3.51 -6.51 -36.89
C VAL A 188 -3.41 -7.59 -35.77
N GLN A 189 -3.08 -8.82 -36.19
CA GLN A 189 -2.70 -9.95 -35.35
C GLN A 189 -1.35 -9.72 -34.66
N SER A 190 -1.29 -10.20 -33.42
CA SER A 190 -0.09 -10.64 -32.71
C SER A 190 0.89 -11.46 -33.57
N LEU A 191 2.17 -11.40 -33.18
CA LEU A 191 3.23 -12.45 -33.08
C LEU A 191 4.59 -11.92 -33.64
N PRO A 192 5.76 -12.54 -33.39
CA PRO A 192 6.48 -12.93 -32.16
C PRO A 192 7.96 -12.40 -32.14
N PHE A 193 8.78 -12.66 -31.10
CA PHE A 193 10.26 -12.49 -31.15
C PHE A 193 10.91 -13.80 -30.62
N LYS A 194 11.85 -14.52 -31.27
CA LYS A 194 13.13 -14.11 -31.89
C LYS A 194 13.73 -15.22 -32.81
N ARG A 195 14.13 -14.89 -34.05
CA ARG A 195 15.50 -14.94 -34.62
C ARG A 195 15.48 -14.44 -36.07
N ILE A 196 16.39 -13.53 -36.37
CA ILE A 196 16.49 -12.76 -37.63
C ILE A 196 17.41 -13.50 -38.61
N CYS A 197 17.03 -13.53 -39.89
CA CYS A 197 17.82 -14.03 -41.01
C CYS A 197 19.20 -13.35 -41.05
N THR A 198 20.29 -14.13 -41.01
CA THR A 198 21.63 -13.64 -40.61
C THR A 198 22.50 -13.03 -41.70
N GLU A 199 22.02 -12.85 -42.94
CA GLU A 199 22.83 -12.21 -44.00
C GLU A 199 22.00 -11.22 -44.83
N GLN A 200 22.00 -9.96 -44.39
CA GLN A 200 21.21 -8.86 -44.98
C GLN A 200 21.52 -8.51 -46.44
N LYS A 201 22.53 -9.10 -47.10
CA LYS A 201 22.94 -8.69 -48.45
C LYS A 201 22.22 -9.41 -49.60
N GLN A 202 21.40 -10.43 -49.35
CA GLN A 202 20.72 -11.21 -50.40
C GLN A 202 19.31 -11.68 -49.97
N CYS A 203 18.58 -10.86 -49.22
CA CYS A 203 17.15 -11.08 -48.98
C CYS A 203 16.35 -10.33 -50.05
N ASP A 204 15.43 -11.00 -50.74
CA ASP A 204 14.63 -10.44 -51.84
C ASP A 204 13.39 -9.66 -51.37
N GLU A 205 13.23 -9.49 -50.05
CA GLU A 205 12.16 -8.71 -49.40
C GLU A 205 10.71 -9.12 -49.69
N GLY A 206 10.50 -10.25 -50.39
CA GLY A 206 9.18 -10.81 -50.67
C GLY A 206 8.33 -11.04 -49.42
N ARG A 207 7.03 -10.75 -49.51
CA ARG A 207 6.04 -10.93 -48.44
C ARG A 207 4.98 -11.96 -48.86
N PRO A 208 4.45 -12.80 -47.95
CA PRO A 208 4.63 -12.82 -46.48
C PRO A 208 5.90 -13.55 -46.00
N SER A 209 6.68 -14.14 -46.90
CA SER A 209 7.98 -14.77 -46.62
C SER A 209 8.88 -14.57 -47.83
N CYS A 210 10.19 -14.39 -47.63
CA CYS A 210 11.12 -14.23 -48.76
C CYS A 210 11.29 -15.55 -49.52
N ASN A 211 11.52 -15.50 -50.84
CA ASN A 211 11.55 -16.73 -51.65
C ASN A 211 12.65 -17.70 -51.22
N ARG A 212 13.73 -17.17 -50.65
CA ARG A 212 14.86 -17.97 -50.18
C ARG A 212 14.51 -18.84 -48.96
N CYS A 213 13.75 -18.30 -48.00
CA CYS A 213 13.24 -19.08 -46.87
C CYS A 213 12.23 -20.14 -47.32
N ILE A 214 11.39 -19.80 -48.30
CA ILE A 214 10.42 -20.73 -48.92
C ILE A 214 11.14 -21.91 -49.57
N GLN A 215 12.15 -21.64 -50.42
CA GLN A 215 12.90 -22.70 -51.10
C GLN A 215 13.71 -23.59 -50.15
N ARG A 216 14.09 -23.07 -48.97
CA ARG A 216 14.79 -23.85 -47.95
C ARG A 216 13.86 -24.60 -47.01
N GLY A 217 12.55 -24.42 -47.12
CA GLY A 217 11.57 -25.02 -46.21
C GLY A 217 11.70 -24.50 -44.77
N GLU A 218 12.26 -23.30 -44.58
CA GLU A 218 12.44 -22.67 -43.26
C GLU A 218 11.44 -21.52 -43.07
N VAL A 219 11.02 -21.30 -41.82
CA VAL A 219 10.05 -20.25 -41.48
C VAL A 219 10.73 -18.87 -41.52
N CYS A 220 10.19 -17.96 -42.34
CA CYS A 220 10.71 -16.60 -42.47
C CYS A 220 10.20 -15.70 -41.34
N PHE A 221 11.09 -15.29 -40.44
CA PHE A 221 10.71 -14.53 -39.23
C PHE A 221 10.54 -13.01 -39.43
N GLY A 222 10.55 -12.52 -40.67
CA GLY A 222 10.26 -11.12 -41.00
C GLY A 222 11.39 -10.11 -40.72
N TYR A 223 11.09 -8.82 -40.93
CA TYR A 223 12.02 -7.69 -40.86
C TYR A 223 11.81 -6.85 -39.59
N ARG A 224 12.86 -6.23 -39.06
CA ARG A 224 12.83 -5.44 -37.81
C ARG A 224 12.26 -4.03 -38.01
N ASP A 225 11.49 -3.55 -37.03
CA ASP A 225 11.03 -2.16 -36.90
C ASP A 225 12.00 -1.34 -36.02
N PRO A 226 12.46 -0.13 -36.44
CA PRO A 226 13.43 0.66 -35.69
C PRO A 226 12.98 1.25 -34.35
N GLN A 227 11.68 1.25 -33.99
CA GLN A 227 11.17 2.03 -32.85
C GLN A 227 10.81 1.24 -31.57
N THR A 228 10.94 -0.09 -31.53
CA THR A 228 10.46 -0.91 -30.39
C THR A 228 11.51 -1.83 -29.74
N THR A 229 12.77 -1.41 -29.61
CA THR A 229 13.75 -2.21 -28.84
C THR A 229 14.73 -1.37 -28.02
N TYR A 230 14.36 -1.06 -26.76
CA TYR A 230 15.34 -0.93 -25.68
C TYR A 230 15.17 -2.12 -24.73
N LEU A 231 15.99 -3.16 -24.94
CA LEU A 231 16.18 -4.26 -24.01
C LEU A 231 17.48 -4.00 -23.25
N PHE A 232 17.39 -3.80 -21.93
CA PHE A 232 18.53 -3.93 -21.04
C PHE A 232 19.13 -5.33 -21.19
N LYS A 233 20.39 -5.40 -21.62
CA LYS A 233 21.23 -6.58 -21.44
C LYS A 233 21.85 -6.48 -20.05
N SER A 234 21.52 -7.40 -19.15
CA SER A 234 22.35 -7.64 -17.98
C SER A 234 23.71 -8.18 -18.44
N GLU A 235 24.76 -7.38 -18.23
CA GLU A 235 26.15 -7.73 -18.55
C GLU A 235 26.77 -8.70 -17.52
N ASN A 236 26.02 -9.06 -16.47
CA ASN A 236 26.56 -9.79 -15.33
C ASN A 236 26.64 -11.31 -15.55
N GLU A 237 25.76 -11.92 -16.34
CA GLU A 237 25.80 -13.38 -16.60
C GLU A 237 26.95 -13.79 -17.52
N ARG A 238 27.24 -12.97 -18.55
CA ARG A 238 28.33 -13.24 -19.50
C ARG A 238 29.69 -12.96 -18.86
N THR A 239 29.77 -11.96 -17.98
CA THR A 239 30.99 -11.65 -17.22
C THR A 239 31.22 -12.68 -16.11
N ALA A 240 30.17 -13.17 -15.43
CA ALA A 240 30.27 -14.25 -14.45
C ALA A 240 30.74 -15.59 -15.06
N THR A 241 30.25 -15.95 -16.26
CA THR A 241 30.72 -17.16 -16.96
C THR A 241 32.13 -17.01 -17.54
N LEU A 242 32.54 -15.81 -17.95
CA LEU A 242 33.92 -15.54 -18.40
C LEU A 242 34.93 -15.49 -17.25
N VAL A 243 34.56 -14.94 -16.09
CA VAL A 243 35.40 -14.91 -14.88
C VAL A 243 35.58 -16.31 -14.28
N SER A 244 34.51 -17.13 -14.23
CA SER A 244 34.60 -18.54 -13.81
C SER A 244 35.44 -19.39 -14.77
N ARG A 245 35.36 -19.17 -16.10
CA ARG A 245 36.21 -19.86 -17.07
C ARG A 245 37.68 -19.40 -17.04
N LYS A 246 37.96 -18.14 -16.71
CA LYS A 246 39.33 -17.63 -16.50
C LYS A 246 39.95 -18.14 -15.19
N ALA A 247 39.15 -18.30 -14.13
CA ALA A 247 39.60 -18.84 -12.85
C ALA A 247 39.95 -20.34 -12.92
N VAL A 248 39.18 -21.14 -13.68
CA VAL A 248 39.47 -22.57 -13.91
C VAL A 248 40.73 -22.77 -14.77
N ARG A 249 40.96 -21.92 -15.79
CA ARG A 249 42.20 -21.94 -16.59
C ARG A 249 43.45 -21.49 -15.79
N ARG A 250 43.32 -20.56 -14.84
CA ARG A 250 44.43 -20.14 -13.96
C ARG A 250 44.84 -21.19 -12.93
N ARG A 251 43.90 -22.03 -12.45
CA ARG A 251 44.18 -23.17 -11.57
C ARG A 251 44.84 -24.36 -12.29
N ALA A 252 44.53 -24.57 -13.57
CA ALA A 252 45.16 -25.63 -14.37
C ALA A 252 46.63 -25.33 -14.76
N SER A 253 47.02 -24.04 -14.88
CA SER A 253 48.41 -23.64 -15.16
C SER A 253 49.32 -23.57 -13.92
N SER A 254 48.77 -23.64 -12.71
CA SER A 254 49.56 -23.57 -11.45
C SER A 254 49.87 -24.93 -10.82
N GLN A 255 49.40 -26.03 -11.41
CA GLN A 255 49.68 -27.41 -10.96
C GLN A 255 50.66 -28.19 -11.87
N ALA A 256 51.30 -27.53 -12.84
CA ALA A 256 52.25 -28.17 -13.75
C ALA A 256 53.74 -28.04 -13.32
N LEU A 257 54.03 -27.52 -12.13
CA LEU A 257 55.40 -27.36 -11.64
C LEU A 257 55.48 -27.74 -10.16
N THR A 258 55.61 -29.04 -9.89
CA THR A 258 56.51 -29.64 -8.88
C THR A 258 56.30 -31.15 -8.87
N SER A 259 57.05 -31.85 -9.72
CA SER A 259 57.34 -33.27 -9.58
C SER A 259 58.46 -33.46 -8.55
N SER A 260 58.27 -34.36 -7.58
CA SER A 260 59.07 -35.60 -7.46
C SER A 260 59.21 -36.11 -6.02
N SER A 261 59.39 -37.44 -5.94
CA SER A 261 59.93 -38.26 -4.83
C SER A 261 58.86 -38.84 -3.88
N ARG A 262 58.48 -40.11 -4.10
CA ARG A 262 59.08 -41.38 -3.56
C ARG A 262 58.70 -41.57 -2.08
N GLU A 263 58.34 -42.73 -1.52
CA GLU A 263 58.07 -44.11 -1.92
C GLU A 263 57.56 -44.83 -0.63
N ARG A 264 56.79 -45.93 -0.77
CA ARG A 264 56.74 -47.16 0.10
C ARG A 264 55.93 -47.23 1.43
N THR A 265 54.85 -48.02 1.32
CA THR A 265 54.46 -49.27 2.06
C THR A 265 54.27 -49.36 3.60
N ASN A 266 53.14 -50.04 3.92
CA ASN A 266 52.86 -51.04 4.98
C ASN A 266 52.07 -50.69 6.26
N SER A 267 50.81 -51.15 6.27
CA SER A 267 50.11 -52.03 7.24
C SER A 267 50.43 -52.02 8.74
N HIS A 268 49.36 -51.84 9.54
CA HIS A 268 48.84 -52.72 10.63
C HIS A 268 48.37 -52.03 11.93
N SER A 269 47.07 -52.22 12.21
CA SER A 269 46.39 -52.60 13.47
C SER A 269 46.77 -51.96 14.82
N THR A 270 45.80 -51.21 15.35
CA THR A 270 45.24 -51.24 16.72
C THR A 270 46.14 -51.59 17.91
N GLN A 271 46.31 -50.63 18.82
CA GLN A 271 46.06 -50.84 20.25
C GLN A 271 45.91 -49.49 20.99
N SER A 272 45.08 -49.51 22.03
CA SER A 272 44.70 -48.39 22.89
C SER A 272 45.72 -48.11 23.99
N SER A 273 45.96 -46.84 24.32
CA SER A 273 46.29 -46.43 25.69
C SER A 273 46.13 -44.91 25.89
N SER A 274 45.19 -44.56 26.77
CA SER A 274 45.22 -43.49 27.80
C SER A 274 46.02 -42.19 27.60
N PHE A 275 45.25 -41.09 27.62
CA PHE A 275 45.47 -39.75 28.23
C PHE A 275 46.70 -38.92 27.84
N ASP A 276 46.43 -37.78 27.18
CA ASP A 276 46.92 -36.45 27.58
C ASP A 276 46.03 -35.35 26.96
N ASP A 277 45.28 -34.62 27.80
CA ASP A 277 44.28 -33.61 27.40
C ASP A 277 44.88 -32.23 27.02
N ASN A 278 46.19 -32.13 26.80
CA ASN A 278 46.88 -30.85 26.51
C ASN A 278 47.50 -30.74 25.11
N GLU A 279 47.32 -31.73 24.22
CA GLU A 279 47.77 -31.62 22.82
C GLU A 279 46.64 -31.35 21.80
N LEU A 280 45.37 -31.36 22.24
CA LEU A 280 44.23 -31.10 21.35
C LEU A 280 44.07 -29.61 20.99
N GLU A 281 44.60 -28.69 21.80
CA GLU A 281 44.54 -27.25 21.53
C GLU A 281 45.59 -26.76 20.51
N ALA A 282 46.71 -27.47 20.35
CA ALA A 282 47.75 -27.08 19.39
C ALA A 282 47.50 -27.61 17.97
N ALA A 283 46.79 -28.75 17.82
CA ALA A 283 46.45 -29.32 16.52
C ALA A 283 45.15 -28.74 15.91
N ALA A 284 44.26 -28.18 16.73
CA ALA A 284 43.02 -27.55 16.26
C ALA A 284 43.22 -26.20 15.56
N GLN A 285 44.40 -25.56 15.72
CA GLN A 285 44.69 -24.26 15.11
C GLN A 285 45.12 -24.33 13.63
N ASN A 286 45.31 -25.53 13.05
CA ASN A 286 45.80 -25.68 11.67
C ASN A 286 44.91 -26.52 10.75
N LEU A 287 43.69 -26.88 11.15
CA LEU A 287 42.70 -27.47 10.25
C LEU A 287 41.76 -26.39 9.72
N ASN A 288 42.10 -25.84 8.55
CA ASN A 288 41.23 -24.94 7.81
C ASN A 288 40.10 -25.74 7.14
N LEU A 289 39.09 -26.11 7.93
CA LEU A 289 37.84 -26.64 7.41
C LEU A 289 37.11 -25.49 6.71
N GLY A 290 37.09 -25.52 5.38
CA GLY A 290 36.33 -24.56 4.58
C GLY A 290 34.87 -24.54 5.01
N ASN A 291 34.32 -23.32 5.16
CA ASN A 291 32.94 -23.09 5.60
C ASN A 291 31.95 -23.99 4.81
N PRO A 292 31.22 -24.91 5.46
CA PRO A 292 30.27 -25.79 4.80
C PRO A 292 29.01 -25.08 4.30
N TYR A 293 28.88 -23.77 4.56
CA TYR A 293 27.76 -22.93 4.12
C TYR A 293 28.26 -21.67 3.38
N PRO A 294 28.55 -21.75 2.06
CA PRO A 294 29.04 -20.61 1.27
C PRO A 294 28.08 -19.42 1.19
N TRP A 295 26.80 -19.63 1.53
CA TRP A 295 25.75 -18.60 1.53
C TRP A 295 25.57 -17.90 2.88
N LEU A 296 26.17 -18.41 3.96
CA LEU A 296 26.31 -17.65 5.19
C LEU A 296 27.57 -16.80 5.03
N LYS A 297 27.41 -15.57 4.54
CA LYS A 297 28.51 -14.62 4.45
C LYS A 297 29.12 -14.49 5.84
N THR A 298 30.36 -14.96 5.98
CA THR A 298 31.25 -14.60 7.08
C THR A 298 31.16 -13.09 7.21
N THR A 299 30.76 -12.62 8.39
CA THR A 299 30.71 -11.21 8.79
C THR A 299 32.08 -10.63 8.49
N SER A 300 32.18 -10.04 7.30
CA SER A 300 33.39 -9.41 6.82
C SER A 300 33.48 -8.12 7.60
N GLN A 301 34.45 -8.04 8.52
CA GLN A 301 34.92 -6.86 9.24
C GLN A 301 33.87 -5.78 9.52
N SER A 302 33.55 -5.57 10.80
CA SER A 302 32.78 -4.43 11.32
C SER A 302 33.38 -3.08 10.89
N HIS A 303 33.15 -2.69 9.63
CA HIS A 303 33.16 -1.30 9.23
C HIS A 303 31.86 -0.72 9.76
N GLU A 304 31.96 0.16 10.76
CA GLU A 304 30.83 1.00 11.12
C GLU A 304 30.23 1.60 9.83
N PRO A 305 28.90 1.49 9.63
CA PRO A 305 28.27 2.05 8.46
C PRO A 305 28.59 3.55 8.40
N SER A 306 28.88 4.05 7.19
CA SER A 306 29.18 5.48 7.00
C SER A 306 28.09 6.34 7.64
N VAL A 307 28.45 7.52 8.15
CA VAL A 307 27.50 8.46 8.77
C VAL A 307 26.31 8.73 7.83
N GLU A 308 26.55 8.75 6.52
CA GLU A 308 25.51 8.84 5.50
C GLU A 308 24.53 7.67 5.55
N LYS A 309 25.03 6.42 5.49
CA LYS A 309 24.16 5.24 5.50
C LYS A 309 23.34 5.17 6.79
N ARG A 310 23.98 5.43 7.94
CA ARG A 310 23.31 5.49 9.25
C ARG A 310 22.20 6.54 9.29
N ALA A 311 22.42 7.72 8.71
CA ALA A 311 21.43 8.78 8.65
C ALA A 311 20.21 8.38 7.81
N VAL A 312 20.44 7.72 6.67
CA VAL A 312 19.36 7.24 5.79
C VAL A 312 18.57 6.12 6.42
N ASP A 313 19.25 5.11 6.98
CA ASP A 313 18.60 3.96 7.62
C ASP A 313 17.71 4.42 8.79
N LYS A 314 18.22 5.32 9.65
CA LYS A 314 17.43 5.93 10.74
C LYS A 314 16.24 6.74 10.24
N PHE A 315 16.40 7.49 9.15
CA PHE A 315 15.30 8.25 8.58
C PHE A 315 14.18 7.33 8.08
N PHE A 316 14.54 6.23 7.40
CA PHE A 316 13.56 5.24 6.96
C PHE A 316 12.84 4.57 8.12
N GLU A 317 13.56 4.15 9.14
CA GLU A 317 12.97 3.59 10.36
C GLU A 317 11.97 4.54 11.02
N LYS A 318 12.28 5.85 11.04
CA LYS A 318 11.50 6.87 11.73
C LYS A 318 10.28 7.38 10.95
N PHE A 319 10.36 7.43 9.63
CA PHE A 319 9.35 8.09 8.78
C PHE A 319 8.66 7.19 7.76
N VAL A 320 9.14 5.97 7.50
CA VAL A 320 8.50 5.04 6.56
C VAL A 320 7.56 4.11 7.31
N MET A 321 6.30 4.07 6.88
CA MET A 321 5.30 3.12 7.34
C MET A 321 4.95 2.18 6.20
N PHE A 322 5.19 0.89 6.39
CA PHE A 322 4.79 -0.11 5.42
C PHE A 322 3.30 -0.47 5.58
N PRO A 323 2.61 -0.85 4.49
CA PRO A 323 1.25 -1.37 4.57
C PRO A 323 1.19 -2.57 5.53
N CYS A 324 0.23 -2.59 6.44
CA CYS A 324 -0.04 -3.75 7.28
C CYS A 324 -1.15 -4.62 6.68
N ASN A 325 -1.19 -5.90 7.07
CA ASN A 325 -2.15 -6.87 6.54
C ASN A 325 -3.62 -6.55 6.90
N SER A 326 -3.87 -5.59 7.79
CA SER A 326 -5.20 -5.00 7.99
C SER A 326 -5.52 -4.13 6.78
N ALA A 327 -6.58 -4.48 6.05
CA ALA A 327 -7.00 -3.92 4.75
C ALA A 327 -7.23 -2.39 4.68
N SER A 328 -6.90 -1.64 5.74
CA SER A 328 -7.10 -0.20 5.89
C SER A 328 -5.80 0.59 5.71
N SER A 329 -4.63 0.07 6.10
CA SER A 329 -3.37 0.81 5.95
C SER A 329 -2.79 0.62 4.56
N SER A 330 -2.57 1.74 3.89
CA SER A 330 -1.95 1.74 2.57
C SER A 330 -0.47 2.18 2.63
N GLY A 331 0.11 2.32 3.83
CA GLY A 331 1.47 2.79 4.05
C GLY A 331 1.68 4.29 3.87
N PHE A 332 2.86 4.77 4.28
CA PHE A 332 3.35 6.13 4.09
C PHE A 332 4.84 6.10 3.76
N LEU A 333 5.22 6.72 2.63
CA LEU A 333 6.58 6.65 2.08
C LEU A 333 7.08 5.22 1.83
N GLU A 334 6.18 4.24 1.70
CA GLU A 334 6.49 2.82 1.59
C GLU A 334 7.31 2.45 0.35
N GLN A 335 7.20 3.25 -0.72
CA GLN A 335 7.98 3.07 -1.95
C GLN A 335 9.36 3.74 -1.90
N LEU A 336 9.61 4.62 -0.92
CA LEU A 336 10.82 5.43 -0.86
C LEU A 336 12.10 4.60 -0.74
N PRO A 337 12.19 3.57 0.12
CA PRO A 337 13.42 2.77 0.24
C PRO A 337 13.78 2.08 -1.09
N CYS A 338 12.78 1.50 -1.76
CA CYS A 338 12.96 0.84 -3.06
C CYS A 338 13.43 1.84 -4.14
N LEU A 339 12.76 2.98 -4.26
CA LEU A 339 13.15 4.04 -5.21
C LEU A 339 14.55 4.58 -4.91
N PHE A 340 14.94 4.69 -3.64
CA PHE A 340 16.26 5.17 -3.25
C PHE A 340 17.38 4.20 -3.65
N GLU A 341 17.15 2.89 -3.54
CA GLU A 341 18.09 1.86 -3.99
C GLU A 341 18.21 1.83 -5.52
N GLU A 342 17.08 1.92 -6.25
CA GLU A 342 17.05 1.94 -7.72
C GLU A 342 17.82 3.13 -8.32
N VAL A 343 17.81 4.30 -7.67
CA VAL A 343 18.56 5.48 -8.14
C VAL A 343 20.07 5.23 -8.20
N GLN A 344 20.60 4.33 -7.36
CA GLN A 344 22.02 4.00 -7.37
C GLN A 344 22.47 3.36 -8.68
N THR A 345 21.54 2.75 -9.44
CA THR A 345 21.82 2.09 -10.72
C THR A 345 21.44 2.96 -11.93
N GLU A 346 20.51 3.91 -11.78
CA GLU A 346 19.95 4.68 -12.91
C GLU A 346 20.39 6.15 -13.02
N GLY A 347 21.21 6.68 -12.10
CA GLY A 347 21.76 8.04 -12.23
C GLY A 347 20.76 9.19 -11.98
N ARG A 348 19.58 8.90 -11.42
CA ARG A 348 18.53 9.89 -11.06
C ARG A 348 18.85 10.61 -9.75
N VAL A 349 19.89 11.44 -9.77
CA VAL A 349 20.54 11.98 -8.55
C VAL A 349 19.67 12.89 -7.67
N ALA A 350 18.60 13.50 -8.20
CA ALA A 350 17.76 14.44 -7.45
C ALA A 350 17.12 13.80 -6.20
N LEU A 351 16.51 12.61 -6.34
CA LEU A 351 15.90 11.89 -5.21
C LEU A 351 16.93 11.55 -4.14
N ARG A 352 18.14 11.15 -4.57
CA ARG A 352 19.22 10.78 -3.64
C ARG A 352 19.66 11.98 -2.80
N TRP A 353 19.78 13.15 -3.41
CA TRP A 353 20.09 14.38 -2.68
C TRP A 353 18.97 14.79 -1.75
N ALA A 354 17.70 14.66 -2.16
CA ALA A 354 16.55 14.97 -1.32
C ALA A 354 16.49 14.06 -0.07
N VAL A 355 16.66 12.74 -0.24
CA VAL A 355 16.72 11.79 0.90
C VAL A 355 17.89 12.12 1.82
N ARG A 356 19.09 12.35 1.28
CA ARG A 356 20.25 12.76 2.10
C ARG A 356 19.99 14.04 2.88
N ALA A 357 19.28 15.01 2.30
CA ALA A 357 18.93 16.25 2.97
C ALA A 357 18.06 15.99 4.21
N VAL A 358 16.95 15.25 4.07
CA VAL A 358 16.07 14.93 5.20
C VAL A 358 16.76 14.04 6.24
N SER A 359 17.61 13.11 5.80
CA SER A 359 18.37 12.24 6.69
C SER A 359 19.41 12.98 7.52
N PHE A 360 20.20 13.86 6.90
CA PHE A 360 21.17 14.68 7.63
C PHE A 360 20.49 15.73 8.51
N ALA A 361 19.35 16.27 8.10
CA ALA A 361 18.57 17.16 8.96
C ALA A 361 18.07 16.41 10.19
N SER A 362 17.42 15.25 10.04
CA SER A 362 16.94 14.44 11.16
C SER A 362 18.07 14.09 12.13
N LEU A 363 19.17 13.56 11.61
CA LEU A 363 20.30 13.13 12.44
C LEU A 363 21.03 14.32 13.08
N GLY A 364 21.18 15.42 12.34
CA GLY A 364 21.81 16.64 12.83
C GLY A 364 21.06 17.26 13.98
N HIS A 365 19.73 17.25 13.94
CA HIS A 365 18.90 17.74 15.03
C HIS A 365 18.97 16.82 16.27
N GLU A 366 18.88 15.50 16.08
CA GLU A 366 19.03 14.53 17.19
C GLU A 366 20.36 14.66 17.92
N GLN A 367 21.44 14.97 17.18
CA GLN A 367 22.79 15.11 17.74
C GLN A 367 23.15 16.54 18.14
N GLY A 368 22.28 17.54 17.90
CA GLY A 368 22.64 18.95 18.06
C GLY A 368 23.83 19.41 17.21
N SER A 369 24.04 18.78 16.05
CA SER A 369 25.20 19.00 15.18
C SER A 369 24.91 20.03 14.08
N GLU A 370 25.45 21.24 14.24
CA GLU A 370 25.33 22.30 13.22
C GLU A 370 25.96 21.90 11.88
N GLU A 371 27.04 21.11 11.90
CA GLU A 371 27.70 20.64 10.66
C GLU A 371 26.82 19.67 9.87
N LEU A 372 26.08 18.78 10.54
CA LEU A 372 25.09 17.93 9.86
C LEU A 372 23.92 18.76 9.33
N GLY A 373 23.48 19.79 10.07
CA GLY A 373 22.49 20.77 9.58
C GLY A 373 22.95 21.47 8.30
N ARG A 374 24.20 21.98 8.27
CA ARG A 374 24.79 22.60 7.08
C ARG A 374 24.89 21.62 5.91
N LYS A 375 25.28 20.37 6.15
CA LYS A 375 25.29 19.31 5.13
C LYS A 375 23.89 19.04 4.58
N ALA A 376 22.86 19.07 5.43
CA ALA A 376 21.47 18.91 5.02
C ALA A 376 21.06 20.02 4.03
N THR A 377 21.34 21.29 4.36
CA THR A 377 21.05 22.44 3.48
C THR A 377 21.81 22.35 2.15
N VAL A 378 23.08 21.92 2.16
CA VAL A 378 23.85 21.71 0.92
C VAL A 378 23.22 20.60 0.07
N CYS A 379 22.79 19.49 0.68
CA CYS A 379 22.12 18.41 -0.06
C CYS A 379 20.77 18.87 -0.62
N TYR A 380 20.01 19.67 0.13
CA TYR A 380 18.76 20.26 -0.31
C TYR A 380 18.95 21.15 -1.55
N GLY A 381 19.96 22.04 -1.54
CA GLY A 381 20.29 22.87 -2.70
C GLY A 381 20.66 22.05 -3.95
N LYS A 382 21.48 20.99 -3.77
CA LYS A 382 21.82 20.05 -4.86
C LYS A 382 20.60 19.29 -5.39
N ALA A 383 19.66 18.96 -4.50
CA ALA A 383 18.42 18.30 -4.90
C ALA A 383 17.56 19.22 -5.77
N LEU A 384 17.44 20.50 -5.41
CA LEU A 384 16.72 21.50 -6.21
C LEU A 384 17.35 21.72 -7.58
N GLU A 385 18.68 21.86 -7.65
CA GLU A 385 19.42 22.00 -8.90
C GLU A 385 19.19 20.79 -9.82
N ALA A 386 19.41 19.58 -9.28
CA ALA A 386 19.20 18.34 -10.03
C ALA A 386 17.74 18.14 -10.44
N LEU A 387 16.78 18.48 -9.58
CA LEU A 387 15.35 18.43 -9.91
C LEU A 387 15.02 19.41 -11.04
N GLY A 388 15.58 20.63 -10.99
CA GLY A 388 15.42 21.63 -12.05
C GLY A 388 15.88 21.11 -13.41
N ASP A 389 17.01 20.39 -13.45
CA ASP A 389 17.50 19.75 -14.67
C ASP A 389 16.60 18.60 -15.14
N THR A 390 16.15 17.73 -14.23
CA THR A 390 15.21 16.65 -14.53
C THR A 390 13.90 17.18 -15.11
N LEU A 391 13.38 18.30 -14.60
CA LEU A 391 12.12 18.90 -15.05
C LEU A 391 12.21 19.49 -16.47
N ARG A 392 13.42 19.76 -17.00
CA ARG A 392 13.60 20.18 -18.41
C ARG A 392 13.30 19.05 -19.39
N ASN A 393 13.42 17.79 -18.97
CA ASN A 393 13.09 16.63 -19.78
C ASN A 393 11.67 16.14 -19.47
N LYS A 394 10.74 16.32 -20.41
CA LYS A 394 9.33 15.93 -20.23
C LYS A 394 9.13 14.46 -19.84
N ALA A 395 9.95 13.54 -20.36
CA ALA A 395 9.83 12.12 -20.05
C ALA A 395 10.27 11.79 -18.62
N GLU A 396 11.28 12.50 -18.11
CA GLU A 396 11.76 12.30 -16.74
C GLU A 396 10.94 13.08 -15.72
N ALA A 397 10.38 14.24 -16.11
CA ALA A 397 9.54 15.08 -15.26
C ALA A 397 8.34 14.31 -14.68
N VAL A 398 7.72 13.43 -15.48
CA VAL A 398 6.55 12.63 -15.05
C VAL A 398 6.92 11.34 -14.31
N SER A 399 8.21 11.06 -14.11
CA SER A 399 8.66 9.81 -13.48
C SER A 399 8.31 9.71 -11.99
N ASP A 400 8.25 8.48 -11.49
CA ASP A 400 8.04 8.17 -10.06
C ASP A 400 9.09 8.82 -9.16
N TYR A 401 10.33 8.85 -9.62
CA TYR A 401 11.45 9.46 -8.91
C TYR A 401 11.29 10.97 -8.76
N THR A 402 10.81 11.65 -9.81
CA THR A 402 10.58 13.11 -9.77
C THR A 402 9.49 13.44 -8.78
N LEU A 403 8.36 12.73 -8.83
CA LEU A 403 7.26 12.95 -7.88
C LEU A 403 7.70 12.66 -6.44
N MET A 404 8.43 11.57 -6.21
CA MET A 404 8.96 11.26 -4.87
C MET A 404 10.00 12.29 -4.41
N THR A 405 10.82 12.83 -5.31
CA THR A 405 11.78 13.90 -4.98
C THR A 405 11.05 15.13 -4.46
N ILE A 406 10.01 15.59 -5.16
CA ILE A 406 9.19 16.74 -4.76
C ILE A 406 8.54 16.47 -3.40
N VAL A 407 8.02 15.26 -3.16
CA VAL A 407 7.42 14.86 -1.88
C VAL A 407 8.43 14.90 -0.73
N VAL A 408 9.66 14.43 -0.94
CA VAL A 408 10.70 14.43 0.10
C VAL A 408 11.21 15.86 0.36
N LEU A 409 11.28 16.72 -0.65
CA LEU A 409 11.62 18.14 -0.47
C LEU A 409 10.53 18.89 0.29
N ASP A 410 9.26 18.65 -0.02
CA ASP A 410 8.13 19.19 0.74
C ASP A 410 8.15 18.72 2.21
N LEU A 411 8.51 17.45 2.46
CA LEU A 411 8.72 16.93 3.81
C LEU A 411 9.89 17.64 4.52
N PHE A 412 11.00 17.87 3.82
CA PHE A 412 12.15 18.61 4.35
C PHE A 412 11.73 20.01 4.80
N GLU A 413 10.99 20.73 3.97
CA GLU A 413 10.54 22.08 4.27
C GLU A 413 9.51 22.13 5.39
N THR A 414 8.58 21.17 5.40
CA THR A 414 7.55 21.08 6.43
C THR A 414 8.16 20.88 7.82
N ILE A 415 9.23 20.09 7.92
CA ILE A 415 9.82 19.69 9.21
C ILE A 415 10.98 20.61 9.62
N TYR A 416 11.86 21.01 8.68
CA TYR A 416 13.17 21.58 9.01
C TYR A 416 13.40 23.02 8.52
N VAL A 417 12.46 23.64 7.80
CA VAL A 417 12.63 25.01 7.26
C VAL A 417 11.72 26.02 7.96
N GLN A 418 12.30 27.19 8.31
CA GLN A 418 11.68 28.22 9.14
C GLN A 418 10.77 29.20 8.36
N ASP A 419 11.05 29.43 7.07
CA ASP A 419 10.44 30.54 6.32
C ASP A 419 9.14 30.14 5.60
N PRO A 420 7.99 30.78 5.90
CA PRO A 420 6.73 30.54 5.22
C PRO A 420 6.70 31.03 3.76
N THR A 421 7.63 31.88 3.30
CA THR A 421 7.52 32.49 1.96
C THR A 421 7.73 31.54 0.79
N SER A 422 8.37 30.38 1.00
CA SER A 422 8.53 29.35 -0.05
C SER A 422 7.44 28.27 -0.04
N ARG A 423 6.52 28.32 0.94
CA ARG A 423 5.54 27.25 1.17
C ARG A 423 4.50 27.21 0.06
N GLY A 424 4.34 26.01 -0.50
CA GLY A 424 3.33 25.71 -1.52
C GLY A 424 3.84 25.59 -2.95
N SER A 425 5.08 25.99 -3.22
CA SER A 425 5.69 25.79 -4.54
C SER A 425 5.84 24.30 -4.90
N HIS A 426 6.25 23.45 -3.94
CA HIS A 426 6.29 22.00 -4.14
C HIS A 426 4.91 21.40 -4.30
N THR A 427 3.94 21.87 -3.53
CA THR A 427 2.58 21.36 -3.63
C THR A 427 1.95 21.73 -4.98
N GLU A 428 2.13 22.95 -5.47
CA GLU A 428 1.77 23.33 -6.84
C GLU A 428 2.51 22.46 -7.87
N GLY A 429 3.81 22.23 -7.67
CA GLY A 429 4.59 21.30 -8.48
C GLY A 429 4.01 19.88 -8.50
N MET A 430 3.58 19.35 -7.35
CA MET A 430 2.89 18.06 -7.25
C MET A 430 1.60 18.07 -8.05
N ALA A 431 0.76 19.11 -7.95
CA ALA A 431 -0.48 19.21 -8.71
C ALA A 431 -0.22 19.09 -10.23
N GLN A 432 0.77 19.83 -10.73
CA GLN A 432 1.13 19.81 -12.14
C GLN A 432 1.71 18.46 -12.58
N ILE A 433 2.59 17.85 -11.79
CA ILE A 433 3.14 16.52 -12.10
C ILE A 433 2.07 15.44 -12.08
N LEU A 434 1.16 15.45 -11.09
CA LEU A 434 0.03 14.51 -11.04
C LEU A 434 -0.86 14.65 -12.29
N ARG A 435 -1.12 15.89 -12.73
CA ARG A 435 -1.88 16.15 -13.96
C ARG A 435 -1.15 15.62 -15.20
N LEU A 436 0.15 15.87 -15.32
CA LEU A 436 0.96 15.42 -16.46
C LEU A 436 1.13 13.90 -16.52
N ARG A 437 1.13 13.21 -15.37
CA ARG A 437 1.17 11.74 -15.29
C ARG A 437 -0.12 11.08 -15.77
N GLY A 438 -1.24 11.81 -15.76
CA GLY A 438 -2.52 11.33 -16.28
C GLY A 438 -3.13 10.16 -15.49
N PRO A 439 -4.18 9.51 -16.03
CA PRO A 439 -4.90 8.46 -15.32
C PRO A 439 -4.11 7.15 -15.18
N ASP A 440 -3.13 6.92 -16.05
CA ASP A 440 -2.37 5.67 -16.10
C ASP A 440 -1.60 5.37 -14.80
N GLN A 441 -1.29 6.41 -14.01
CA GLN A 441 -0.62 6.26 -12.72
C GLN A 441 -1.45 5.44 -11.70
N LEU A 442 -2.78 5.34 -11.86
CA LEU A 442 -3.63 4.54 -10.98
C LEU A 442 -3.50 3.04 -11.20
N TYR A 443 -3.10 2.60 -12.40
CA TYR A 443 -3.10 1.18 -12.76
C TYR A 443 -1.86 0.42 -12.27
N SER A 444 -0.86 1.14 -11.75
CA SER A 444 0.32 0.55 -11.12
C SER A 444 0.27 0.74 -9.60
N ALA A 445 0.66 -0.29 -8.85
CA ALA A 445 0.68 -0.21 -7.38
C ALA A 445 1.59 0.93 -6.88
N ARG A 446 2.75 1.12 -7.52
CA ARG A 446 3.71 2.19 -7.23
C ARG A 446 3.14 3.57 -7.56
N GLY A 447 2.55 3.74 -8.75
CA GLY A 447 1.94 4.99 -9.16
C GLY A 447 0.75 5.39 -8.29
N TRP A 448 -0.09 4.43 -7.89
CA TRP A 448 -1.21 4.67 -6.98
C TRP A 448 -0.75 5.09 -5.59
N SER A 449 0.28 4.43 -5.04
CA SER A 449 0.91 4.82 -3.78
C SER A 449 1.39 6.27 -3.81
N LEU A 450 2.17 6.64 -4.84
CA LEU A 450 2.68 7.99 -5.02
C LEU A 450 1.57 9.02 -5.20
N TYR A 451 0.53 8.68 -5.98
CA TYR A 451 -0.63 9.53 -6.17
C TYR A 451 -1.31 9.82 -4.84
N ARG A 452 -1.63 8.79 -4.03
CA ARG A 452 -2.26 8.99 -2.72
C ARG A 452 -1.43 9.89 -1.82
N LEU A 453 -0.12 9.67 -1.76
CA LEU A 453 0.79 10.44 -0.93
C LEU A 453 0.83 11.93 -1.33
N ALA A 454 0.95 12.21 -2.64
CA ALA A 454 0.96 13.58 -3.15
C ALA A 454 -0.42 14.25 -3.04
N ASN A 455 -1.50 13.52 -3.35
CA ASN A 455 -2.87 14.01 -3.27
C ASN A 455 -3.26 14.36 -1.82
N HIS A 456 -2.85 13.54 -0.83
CA HIS A 456 -3.09 13.85 0.57
C HIS A 456 -2.40 15.17 0.99
N ARG A 457 -1.19 15.45 0.48
CA ARG A 457 -0.48 16.72 0.76
C ARG A 457 -1.19 17.92 0.14
N LEU A 458 -1.65 17.77 -1.11
CA LEU A 458 -2.46 18.77 -1.81
C LEU A 458 -3.72 19.13 -1.03
N GLN A 459 -4.50 18.12 -0.62
CA GLN A 459 -5.75 18.33 0.09
C GLN A 459 -5.53 18.95 1.48
N ARG A 460 -4.49 18.52 2.21
CA ARG A 460 -4.10 19.17 3.48
C ARG A 460 -3.77 20.65 3.29
N GLN A 461 -3.01 20.99 2.25
CA GLN A 461 -2.69 22.38 1.95
C GLN A 461 -3.97 23.18 1.63
N GLN A 462 -4.90 22.60 0.86
CA GLN A 462 -6.19 23.22 0.53
C GLN A 462 -7.08 23.47 1.74
N LEU A 463 -7.01 22.63 2.77
CA LEU A 463 -7.73 22.86 4.03
C LEU A 463 -7.04 23.93 4.88
N THR A 464 -5.73 24.06 4.79
CA THR A 464 -4.95 24.97 5.64
C THR A 464 -4.94 26.39 5.11
N PHE A 465 -4.85 26.56 3.79
CA PHE A 465 -4.69 27.87 3.15
C PHE A 465 -5.89 28.20 2.27
N ASP A 466 -6.53 29.34 2.55
CA ASP A 466 -7.68 29.85 1.79
C ASP A 466 -7.36 30.11 0.30
N SER A 467 -6.08 30.30 -0.04
CA SER A 467 -5.59 30.65 -1.37
C SER A 467 -5.24 29.46 -2.26
N ALA A 468 -5.37 28.23 -1.77
CA ALA A 468 -4.97 27.05 -2.53
C ALA A 468 -5.89 26.83 -3.75
N PRO A 469 -5.34 26.45 -4.91
CA PRO A 469 -6.14 26.22 -6.10
C PRO A 469 -7.18 25.11 -5.86
N PRO A 470 -8.38 25.25 -6.43
CA PRO A 470 -9.42 24.24 -6.31
C PRO A 470 -8.96 22.91 -6.92
N ILE A 471 -9.52 21.83 -6.40
CA ILE A 471 -9.32 20.49 -6.95
C ILE A 471 -9.69 20.51 -8.44
N SER A 472 -8.79 20.00 -9.29
CA SER A 472 -9.05 19.93 -10.73
C SER A 472 -10.15 18.90 -11.04
N GLU A 473 -11.03 19.20 -11.99
CA GLU A 473 -12.03 18.26 -12.51
C GLU A 473 -11.40 16.93 -12.96
N ASP A 474 -10.16 16.98 -13.47
CA ASP A 474 -9.40 15.80 -13.87
C ASP A 474 -9.12 14.87 -12.66
N GLN A 475 -8.79 15.43 -11.49
CA GLN A 475 -8.54 14.65 -10.26
C GLN A 475 -9.82 14.06 -9.69
N GLU A 476 -10.93 14.78 -9.82
CA GLU A 476 -12.24 14.29 -9.43
C GLU A 476 -12.68 13.09 -10.26
N ALA A 477 -12.63 13.22 -11.59
CA ALA A 477 -12.97 12.14 -12.50
C ALA A 477 -12.08 10.92 -12.26
N LEU A 478 -10.81 11.16 -11.94
CA LEU A 478 -9.85 10.13 -11.63
C LEU A 478 -10.21 9.36 -10.35
N LEU A 479 -10.54 10.05 -9.26
CA LEU A 479 -10.95 9.41 -8.00
C LEU A 479 -12.32 8.74 -8.13
N ALA A 480 -13.25 9.31 -8.90
CA ALA A 480 -14.56 8.71 -9.18
C ALA A 480 -14.47 7.39 -9.98
N SER A 481 -13.38 7.19 -10.73
CA SER A 481 -13.13 5.93 -11.45
C SER A 481 -12.75 4.76 -10.54
N LEU A 482 -12.37 5.04 -9.28
CA LEU A 482 -11.96 4.01 -8.33
C LEU A 482 -13.16 3.27 -7.74
N THR A 483 -13.03 1.95 -7.61
CA THR A 483 -14.08 1.13 -6.99
C THR A 483 -14.08 1.28 -5.47
N ASN A 484 -15.27 1.52 -4.89
CA ASN A 484 -15.51 1.58 -3.44
C ASN A 484 -15.47 0.20 -2.74
N SER A 485 -15.09 -0.87 -3.43
CA SER A 485 -14.97 -2.20 -2.83
C SER A 485 -13.80 -2.29 -1.84
N THR A 486 -12.69 -1.61 -2.12
CA THR A 486 -11.50 -1.59 -1.27
C THR A 486 -11.62 -0.54 -0.16
N PRO A 487 -11.37 -0.88 1.13
CA PRO A 487 -11.42 0.08 2.24
C PRO A 487 -10.57 1.33 2.03
N SER A 488 -9.33 1.19 1.54
CA SER A 488 -8.42 2.30 1.25
C SER A 488 -8.96 3.28 0.21
N ASN A 489 -9.68 2.78 -0.79
CA ASN A 489 -10.29 3.60 -1.84
C ASN A 489 -11.49 4.37 -1.29
N ARG A 490 -12.30 3.74 -0.43
CA ARG A 490 -13.41 4.41 0.26
C ARG A 490 -12.91 5.56 1.12
N ILE A 491 -11.87 5.32 1.92
CA ILE A 491 -11.25 6.38 2.73
C ILE A 491 -10.76 7.51 1.83
N SER A 492 -10.05 7.20 0.74
CA SER A 492 -9.59 8.23 -0.22
C SER A 492 -10.75 9.05 -0.81
N HIS A 493 -11.90 8.42 -1.07
CA HIS A 493 -13.12 9.08 -1.55
C HIS A 493 -13.75 9.97 -0.46
N ASP A 494 -13.80 9.49 0.79
CA ASP A 494 -14.31 10.25 1.93
C ASP A 494 -13.43 11.48 2.25
N THR A 495 -12.10 11.31 2.22
CA THR A 495 -11.09 12.39 2.39
C THR A 495 -11.20 13.44 1.28
N PHE A 496 -11.52 13.01 0.06
CA PHE A 496 -11.82 13.91 -1.04
C PHE A 496 -13.14 14.67 -0.82
N ALA A 497 -14.20 13.95 -0.44
CA ALA A 497 -15.52 14.54 -0.22
C ALA A 497 -15.50 15.59 0.91
N ILE A 498 -14.76 15.36 2.01
CA ILE A 498 -14.67 16.35 3.11
C ILE A 498 -13.94 17.62 2.67
N SER A 499 -12.94 17.49 1.79
CA SER A 499 -12.20 18.63 1.25
C SER A 499 -13.11 19.51 0.38
N LYS A 500 -14.02 18.91 -0.40
CA LYS A 500 -15.06 19.63 -1.14
C LYS A 500 -16.04 20.36 -0.24
N ILE A 501 -16.49 19.70 0.83
CA ILE A 501 -17.37 20.32 1.83
C ILE A 501 -16.72 21.58 2.41
N CYS A 502 -15.44 21.52 2.77
CA CYS A 502 -14.72 22.68 3.30
C CYS A 502 -14.53 23.77 2.23
N SER A 503 -14.28 23.40 0.97
CA SER A 503 -14.23 24.36 -0.14
C SER A 503 -15.57 25.09 -0.31
N ARG A 504 -16.70 24.36 -0.23
CA ARG A 504 -18.03 24.96 -0.28
C ARG A 504 -18.28 25.86 0.93
N ALA A 505 -17.90 25.44 2.14
CA ALA A 505 -18.02 26.28 3.33
C ALA A 505 -17.21 27.58 3.20
N ARG A 506 -16.00 27.54 2.62
CA ARG A 506 -15.20 28.73 2.30
C ARG A 506 -15.87 29.64 1.28
N GLU A 507 -16.47 29.08 0.24
CA GLU A 507 -17.25 29.85 -0.75
C GLU A 507 -18.44 30.56 -0.07
N LEU A 508 -19.19 29.86 0.78
CA LEU A 508 -20.30 30.44 1.54
C LEU A 508 -19.83 31.56 2.47
N ARG A 509 -18.71 31.34 3.16
CA ARG A 509 -18.07 32.37 3.98
C ARG A 509 -17.63 33.59 3.16
N SER A 510 -17.10 33.39 1.96
CA SER A 510 -16.66 34.51 1.10
C SER A 510 -17.81 35.44 0.68
N LYS A 511 -19.05 34.93 0.68
CA LYS A 511 -20.26 35.72 0.43
C LYS A 511 -20.63 36.61 1.61
N LEU A 512 -20.11 36.33 2.81
CA LEU A 512 -20.31 37.11 4.03
C LEU A 512 -19.67 38.50 3.89
N THR A 513 -20.42 39.40 3.24
CA THR A 513 -20.06 40.80 3.04
C THR A 513 -20.85 41.68 4.01
N THR A 514 -20.42 42.92 4.21
CA THR A 514 -21.09 43.86 5.11
C THR A 514 -22.53 44.19 4.70
N SER A 515 -22.94 43.89 3.46
CA SER A 515 -24.25 44.23 2.88
C SER A 515 -25.28 43.09 2.86
N LEU A 516 -24.95 41.88 3.32
CA LEU A 516 -25.92 40.78 3.35
C LEU A 516 -27.04 41.04 4.35
N SER A 517 -28.25 40.66 3.98
CA SER A 517 -29.42 40.65 4.87
C SER A 517 -29.33 39.53 5.92
N GLU A 518 -30.13 39.65 6.97
CA GLU A 518 -30.23 38.65 8.05
C GLU A 518 -30.74 37.31 7.52
N VAL A 519 -31.71 37.34 6.60
CA VAL A 519 -32.29 36.14 5.95
C VAL A 519 -31.25 35.42 5.10
N GLU A 520 -30.46 36.16 4.31
CA GLU A 520 -29.38 35.57 3.51
C GLU A 520 -28.29 34.96 4.40
N THR A 521 -27.94 35.62 5.51
CA THR A 521 -26.95 35.09 6.47
C THR A 521 -27.46 33.81 7.14
N LEU A 522 -28.73 33.74 7.51
CA LEU A 522 -29.35 32.52 8.03
C LEU A 522 -29.35 31.38 6.99
N ALA A 523 -29.58 31.68 5.72
CA ALA A 523 -29.51 30.67 4.66
C ALA A 523 -28.11 30.05 4.56
N LEU A 524 -27.04 30.85 4.69
CA LEU A 524 -25.66 30.36 4.74
C LEU A 524 -25.43 29.43 5.94
N ILE A 525 -25.94 29.78 7.12
CA ILE A 525 -25.86 28.97 8.35
C ILE A 525 -26.55 27.62 8.16
N LYS A 526 -27.77 27.60 7.62
CA LYS A 526 -28.53 26.36 7.34
C LYS A 526 -27.80 25.46 6.33
N GLU A 527 -27.20 26.04 5.29
CA GLU A 527 -26.42 25.29 4.32
C GLU A 527 -25.16 24.69 4.96
N MET A 528 -24.42 25.45 5.77
CA MET A 528 -23.25 24.94 6.50
C MET A 528 -23.59 23.81 7.48
N HIS A 529 -24.75 23.87 8.15
CA HIS A 529 -25.25 22.75 8.96
C HIS A 529 -25.54 21.50 8.14
N THR A 530 -26.16 21.67 6.97
CA THR A 530 -26.41 20.57 6.04
C THR A 530 -25.10 19.91 5.61
N LEU A 531 -24.09 20.71 5.30
CA LEU A 531 -22.75 20.22 4.97
C LEU A 531 -22.13 19.41 6.12
N ASP A 532 -22.22 19.88 7.38
CA ASP A 532 -21.72 19.11 8.54
C ASP A 532 -22.46 17.76 8.70
N HIS A 533 -23.78 17.75 8.50
CA HIS A 533 -24.56 16.52 8.54
C HIS A 533 -24.09 15.50 7.50
N ILE A 534 -23.89 15.95 6.26
CA ILE A 534 -23.33 15.11 5.19
C ILE A 534 -21.95 14.57 5.62
N ALA A 535 -21.06 15.43 6.13
CA ALA A 535 -19.73 15.06 6.59
C ALA A 535 -19.71 14.04 7.74
N THR A 536 -20.78 13.95 8.53
CA THR A 536 -20.91 12.96 9.62
C THR A 536 -21.44 11.61 9.13
N SER A 537 -22.22 11.59 8.05
CA SER A 537 -22.87 10.38 7.52
C SER A 537 -21.90 9.34 6.96
N TRP A 538 -20.69 9.74 6.55
CA TRP A 538 -19.74 8.84 5.88
C TRP A 538 -19.04 7.86 6.82
N ARG A 539 -18.97 8.18 8.12
CA ARG A 539 -18.19 7.42 9.12
C ARG A 539 -18.99 6.29 9.79
N VAL A 540 -19.81 5.58 9.02
CA VAL A 540 -20.75 4.56 9.55
C VAL A 540 -20.26 3.12 9.26
N GLY A 541 -19.19 2.95 8.47
CA GLY A 541 -18.68 1.63 8.07
C GLY A 541 -17.56 1.06 8.97
N PRO A 542 -17.27 -0.26 8.87
CA PRO A 542 -16.16 -0.91 9.59
C PRO A 542 -14.78 -0.29 9.30
N SER A 543 -14.62 0.35 8.13
CA SER A 543 -13.38 1.06 7.74
C SER A 543 -13.07 2.26 8.63
N TRP A 544 -14.07 2.81 9.31
CA TRP A 544 -13.92 3.93 10.24
C TRP A 544 -13.94 3.49 11.72
N SER A 545 -13.99 2.18 12.03
CA SER A 545 -14.10 1.74 13.42
C SER A 545 -12.82 1.99 14.25
N PHE A 546 -13.02 2.22 15.54
CA PHE A 546 -11.97 2.31 16.55
C PHE A 546 -12.51 1.84 17.91
N ARG A 547 -11.62 1.50 18.83
CA ARG A 547 -11.95 1.14 20.22
C ARG A 547 -11.55 2.27 21.16
N THR A 548 -12.39 2.60 22.13
CA THR A 548 -12.02 3.56 23.18
C THR A 548 -11.54 2.83 24.43
N VAL A 549 -10.45 3.30 25.03
CA VAL A 549 -9.92 2.83 26.32
C VAL A 549 -10.00 3.98 27.31
N SER A 550 -10.65 3.76 28.45
CA SER A 550 -10.75 4.76 29.51
C SER A 550 -9.56 4.68 30.47
N LYS A 551 -9.15 5.81 31.02
CA LYS A 551 -8.20 5.90 32.14
C LYS A 551 -8.55 4.96 33.30
N ARG A 552 -9.84 4.69 33.54
CA ARG A 552 -10.34 3.79 34.60
C ARG A 552 -10.04 2.32 34.34
N ASP A 553 -9.85 1.94 33.08
CA ASP A 553 -9.70 0.55 32.66
C ASP A 553 -8.23 0.11 32.62
N MET A 554 -7.28 1.01 32.94
CA MET A 554 -5.84 0.78 32.82
C MET A 554 -5.11 1.07 34.15
N PRO A 555 -4.49 0.05 34.78
CA PRO A 555 -3.56 0.30 35.88
C PRO A 555 -2.31 1.02 35.34
N ASN A 556 -1.83 2.06 36.05
CA ASN A 556 -0.67 2.90 35.69
C ASN A 556 -0.86 3.85 34.49
N TYR A 557 -2.05 4.43 34.32
CA TYR A 557 -2.33 5.41 33.28
C TYR A 557 -1.48 6.70 33.42
N PRO A 558 -0.68 7.10 32.40
CA PRO A 558 0.13 8.31 32.47
C PRO A 558 -0.71 9.56 32.69
N ALA A 559 -0.27 10.45 33.59
CA ALA A 559 -0.98 11.69 33.87
C ALA A 559 -1.04 12.65 32.65
N SER A 560 -0.08 12.54 31.74
CA SER A 560 0.01 13.32 30.50
C SER A 560 -0.96 12.84 29.40
N PHE A 561 -1.69 11.75 29.62
CA PHE A 561 -2.64 11.23 28.64
C PHE A 561 -4.04 11.82 28.86
N PRO A 562 -4.83 11.99 27.77
CA PRO A 562 -6.22 12.41 27.87
C PRO A 562 -7.05 11.41 28.69
N ASP A 563 -8.26 11.74 29.14
CA ASP A 563 -9.07 10.79 29.95
C ASP A 563 -9.52 9.53 29.18
N GLN A 564 -9.54 9.61 27.85
CA GLN A 564 -9.87 8.51 26.96
C GLN A 564 -8.88 8.43 25.80
N ILE A 565 -8.47 7.22 25.44
CA ILE A 565 -7.62 6.92 24.29
C ILE A 565 -8.46 6.26 23.20
N GLN A 566 -8.23 6.63 21.95
CA GLN A 566 -8.81 5.96 20.79
C GLN A 566 -7.77 5.10 20.09
N LEU A 567 -8.10 3.81 19.97
CA LEU A 567 -7.32 2.79 19.29
C LEU A 567 -7.92 2.51 17.92
N HIS A 568 -7.29 3.06 16.90
CA HIS A 568 -7.58 2.80 15.49
C HIS A 568 -6.86 1.53 15.01
N HIS A 569 -7.20 1.05 13.82
CA HIS A 569 -6.53 -0.12 13.22
C HIS A 569 -5.02 0.08 13.06
N ASP A 570 -4.61 1.31 12.77
CA ASP A 570 -3.22 1.73 12.61
C ASP A 570 -3.13 3.27 12.70
N ALA A 571 -1.90 3.81 12.70
CA ALA A 571 -1.68 5.24 12.81
C ALA A 571 -2.07 6.03 11.54
N TRP A 572 -2.16 5.40 10.36
CA TRP A 572 -2.69 6.03 9.15
C TRP A 572 -4.19 6.29 9.31
N ILE A 573 -4.95 5.32 9.81
CA ILE A 573 -6.39 5.50 10.07
C ILE A 573 -6.66 6.49 11.19
N ALA A 574 -5.83 6.53 12.24
CA ALA A 574 -5.88 7.59 13.24
C ALA A 574 -5.67 8.98 12.60
N TYR A 575 -4.73 9.08 11.66
CA TYR A 575 -4.48 10.29 10.91
C TYR A 575 -5.66 10.72 10.03
N GLU A 576 -6.28 9.79 9.29
CA GLU A 576 -7.48 10.08 8.47
C GLU A 576 -8.66 10.54 9.34
N TRP A 577 -8.85 9.94 10.52
CA TRP A 577 -9.81 10.42 11.52
C TRP A 577 -9.53 11.86 11.94
N ASN A 578 -8.28 12.17 12.27
CA ASN A 578 -7.87 13.51 12.63
C ASN A 578 -8.01 14.49 11.47
N TYR A 579 -7.78 14.06 10.23
CA TYR A 579 -7.99 14.85 9.03
C TYR A 579 -9.45 15.31 8.91
N HIS A 580 -10.39 14.38 9.03
CA HIS A 580 -11.83 14.72 9.04
C HIS A 580 -12.23 15.60 10.22
N ARG A 581 -11.67 15.39 11.42
CA ARG A 581 -11.93 16.24 12.59
C ARG A 581 -11.48 17.67 12.36
N CYS A 582 -10.27 17.84 11.82
CA CYS A 582 -9.72 19.15 11.47
C CYS A 582 -10.58 19.88 10.44
N ALA A 583 -10.97 19.18 9.37
CA ALA A 583 -11.85 19.71 8.35
C ALA A 583 -13.19 20.21 8.93
N ARG A 584 -13.78 19.43 9.86
CA ARG A 584 -15.00 19.85 10.57
C ARG A 584 -14.78 21.01 11.53
N ILE A 585 -13.66 21.08 12.24
CA ILE A 585 -13.31 22.24 13.08
C ILE A 585 -13.24 23.51 12.21
N ILE A 586 -12.63 23.44 11.03
CA ILE A 586 -12.58 24.56 10.07
C ILE A 586 -13.98 24.95 9.61
N LEU A 587 -14.82 23.99 9.23
CA LEU A 587 -16.22 24.24 8.87
C LEU A 587 -16.99 24.95 10.00
N HIS A 588 -16.89 24.44 11.23
CA HIS A 588 -17.55 25.06 12.38
C HIS A 588 -16.96 26.43 12.74
N THR A 589 -15.69 26.69 12.42
CA THR A 589 -15.09 28.03 12.55
C THR A 589 -15.80 29.02 11.63
N HIS A 590 -16.01 28.66 10.36
CA HIS A 590 -16.74 29.49 9.40
C HIS A 590 -18.21 29.66 9.79
N LEU A 591 -18.84 28.59 10.30
CA LEU A 591 -20.20 28.65 10.81
C LEU A 591 -20.32 29.64 11.99
N LEU A 592 -19.38 29.59 12.94
CA LEU A 592 -19.37 30.51 14.07
C LEU A 592 -19.18 31.96 13.62
N GLU A 593 -18.35 32.24 12.62
CA GLU A 593 -18.21 33.59 12.04
C GLU A 593 -19.55 34.12 11.48
N CYS A 594 -20.30 33.28 10.77
CA CYS A 594 -21.64 33.64 10.27
C CYS A 594 -22.63 33.90 11.41
N VAL A 595 -22.64 33.05 12.45
CA VAL A 595 -23.53 33.18 13.61
C VAL A 595 -23.17 34.43 14.43
N GLU A 596 -21.88 34.69 14.69
CA GLU A 596 -21.40 35.88 15.41
C GLU A 596 -21.81 37.18 14.69
N ARG A 597 -21.77 37.18 13.36
CA ARG A 597 -22.19 38.33 12.54
C ARG A 597 -23.68 38.64 12.69
N LEU A 598 -24.53 37.62 12.70
CA LEU A 598 -25.98 37.74 12.82
C LEU A 598 -26.40 38.10 14.26
N LEU A 599 -25.76 37.50 15.27
CA LEU A 599 -25.95 37.90 16.66
C LEU A 599 -25.60 39.38 16.88
N SER A 600 -24.52 39.86 16.24
CA SER A 600 -24.12 41.26 16.32
C SER A 600 -25.11 42.21 15.63
N SER A 601 -25.75 41.82 14.52
CA SER A 601 -26.77 42.67 13.86
C SER A 601 -28.04 42.80 14.69
N LEU A 602 -28.54 41.67 15.23
CA LEU A 602 -29.74 41.64 16.06
C LEU A 602 -29.55 42.38 17.38
N SER A 603 -28.35 42.30 17.98
CA SER A 603 -28.01 43.05 19.19
C SER A 603 -27.99 44.57 18.95
N LEU A 604 -27.54 45.04 17.78
CA LEU A 604 -27.59 46.46 17.43
C LEU A 604 -29.03 46.93 17.15
N ALA A 605 -29.86 46.07 16.52
CA ALA A 605 -31.26 46.37 16.26
C ALA A 605 -32.09 46.49 17.56
N SER A 606 -31.80 45.67 18.57
CA SER A 606 -32.51 45.73 19.86
C SER A 606 -32.21 46.98 20.70
N HIS A 607 -31.08 47.65 20.46
CA HIS A 607 -30.71 48.91 21.13
C HIS A 607 -31.18 50.17 20.37
N SER A 608 -31.62 50.02 19.12
CA SER A 608 -32.22 51.09 18.31
C SER A 608 -33.74 51.09 18.51
N TYR A 609 -34.23 51.81 19.54
CA TYR A 609 -35.65 52.08 19.72
C TYR A 609 -36.26 52.77 18.49
N ALA A 610 -36.84 51.99 17.59
CA ALA A 610 -37.87 52.42 16.65
C ALA A 610 -38.89 51.28 16.56
N SER A 611 -40.17 51.61 16.79
CA SER A 611 -41.29 50.67 16.83
C SER A 611 -41.30 49.70 15.64
N PRO A 612 -41.69 48.43 15.84
CA PRO A 612 -41.72 47.47 14.74
C PRO A 612 -42.77 47.91 13.70
N PRO A 613 -42.44 47.98 12.40
CA PRO A 613 -43.45 48.13 11.38
C PRO A 613 -44.27 46.84 11.34
N SER A 614 -45.55 46.99 11.64
CA SER A 614 -46.58 45.95 11.58
C SER A 614 -46.87 45.53 10.14
N SER A 615 -45.98 44.73 9.53
CA SER A 615 -46.30 43.97 8.30
C SER A 615 -45.24 42.94 7.83
N VAL A 616 -44.40 42.38 8.71
CA VAL A 616 -43.51 41.26 8.31
C VAL A 616 -44.06 39.97 8.93
N SER A 617 -44.40 39.01 8.06
CA SER A 617 -44.81 37.65 8.42
C SER A 617 -43.82 37.01 9.40
N GLU A 618 -44.32 36.55 10.55
CA GLU A 618 -43.56 35.99 11.69
C GLU A 618 -42.81 34.67 11.42
N ASP A 619 -42.71 34.19 10.18
CA ASP A 619 -42.46 32.76 9.91
C ASP A 619 -41.02 32.38 9.48
N GLU A 620 -40.08 33.33 9.30
CA GLU A 620 -38.76 32.99 8.72
C GLU A 620 -37.51 33.61 9.39
N SER A 621 -37.66 34.52 10.36
CA SER A 621 -36.49 35.12 11.04
C SER A 621 -36.11 34.31 12.30
N PRO A 622 -34.84 33.89 12.45
CA PRO A 622 -34.43 33.06 13.58
C PRO A 622 -34.49 33.89 14.87
N THR A 623 -34.95 33.30 15.97
CA THR A 623 -34.96 34.00 17.25
C THR A 623 -33.52 34.19 17.76
N PHE A 624 -33.28 35.23 18.56
CA PHE A 624 -31.96 35.44 19.18
C PHE A 624 -31.53 34.23 20.03
N GLU A 625 -32.49 33.56 20.69
CA GLU A 625 -32.27 32.33 21.46
C GLU A 625 -31.81 31.17 20.58
N GLU A 626 -32.44 30.95 19.41
CA GLU A 626 -32.04 29.91 18.45
C GLU A 626 -30.60 30.10 17.95
N LEU A 627 -30.19 31.34 17.69
CA LEU A 627 -28.82 31.65 17.26
C LEU A 627 -27.80 31.42 18.37
N GLN A 628 -28.15 31.74 19.61
CA GLN A 628 -27.31 31.40 20.77
C GLN A 628 -27.17 29.88 20.94
N GLU A 629 -28.24 29.11 20.68
CA GLU A 629 -28.18 27.65 20.69
C GLU A 629 -27.23 27.13 19.60
N TYR A 630 -27.32 27.64 18.37
CA TYR A 630 -26.39 27.27 17.29
C TYR A 630 -24.94 27.59 17.61
N TYR A 631 -24.70 28.76 18.22
CA TYR A 631 -23.38 29.16 18.69
C TYR A 631 -22.84 28.17 19.73
N ALA A 632 -23.62 27.90 20.79
CA ALA A 632 -23.23 26.98 21.86
C ALA A 632 -22.99 25.56 21.34
N ARG A 633 -23.88 25.05 20.49
CA ARG A 633 -23.76 23.72 19.88
C ARG A 633 -22.51 23.59 19.03
N SER A 634 -22.20 24.59 18.20
CA SER A 634 -21.01 24.56 17.35
C SER A 634 -19.72 24.57 18.16
N ARG A 635 -19.67 25.33 19.27
CA ARG A 635 -18.54 25.29 20.21
C ARG A 635 -18.37 23.94 20.88
N LEU A 636 -19.46 23.30 21.30
CA LEU A 636 -19.42 21.95 21.87
C LEU A 636 -18.91 20.92 20.85
N VAL A 637 -19.32 21.03 19.58
CA VAL A 637 -18.80 20.15 18.52
C VAL A 637 -17.30 20.35 18.33
N ILE A 638 -16.81 21.60 18.27
CA ILE A 638 -15.37 21.89 18.16
C ILE A 638 -14.60 21.30 19.35
N SER A 639 -15.10 21.47 20.58
CA SER A 639 -14.52 20.88 21.79
C SER A 639 -14.44 19.36 21.69
N TRP A 640 -15.54 18.71 21.31
CA TRP A 640 -15.60 17.26 21.19
C TRP A 640 -14.66 16.71 20.10
N LEU A 641 -14.50 17.45 18.99
CA LEU A 641 -13.56 17.11 17.92
C LEU A 641 -12.09 17.24 18.39
N ALA A 642 -11.77 18.28 19.16
CA ALA A 642 -10.45 18.47 19.74
C ALA A 642 -10.09 17.35 20.72
N ASP A 643 -11.02 16.95 21.61
CA ASP A 643 -10.82 15.80 22.51
C ASP A 643 -10.58 14.52 21.72
N GLY A 644 -11.31 14.33 20.61
CA GLY A 644 -11.10 13.22 19.69
C GLY A 644 -9.69 13.21 19.08
N ILE A 645 -9.14 14.37 18.70
CA ILE A 645 -7.75 14.47 18.19
C ILE A 645 -6.76 14.10 19.29
N LEU A 646 -6.90 14.70 20.49
CA LEU A 646 -6.02 14.44 21.62
C LEU A 646 -6.04 12.96 22.04
N ALA A 647 -7.20 12.29 21.97
CA ALA A 647 -7.35 10.87 22.27
C ALA A 647 -6.55 9.93 21.35
N THR A 648 -6.12 10.39 20.17
CA THR A 648 -5.29 9.59 19.24
C THR A 648 -3.79 9.72 19.50
N VAL A 649 -3.37 10.67 20.33
CA VAL A 649 -1.95 11.02 20.52
C VAL A 649 -1.12 9.83 21.03
N PRO A 650 -1.56 9.08 22.06
CA PRO A 650 -0.78 7.95 22.57
C PRO A 650 -0.52 6.86 21.53
N GLN A 651 -1.53 6.51 20.72
CA GLN A 651 -1.37 5.54 19.63
C GLN A 651 -0.44 6.09 18.54
N SER A 652 -0.66 7.34 18.14
CA SER A 652 0.07 7.95 17.02
C SER A 652 1.56 8.08 17.34
N LEU A 653 1.93 8.46 18.56
CA LEU A 653 3.34 8.57 18.98
C LEU A 653 3.97 7.23 19.39
N GLY A 654 3.22 6.12 19.30
CA GLY A 654 3.73 4.79 19.63
C GLY A 654 3.94 4.57 21.13
N ASP A 655 3.19 5.23 22.01
CA ASP A 655 3.24 4.98 23.45
C ASP A 655 2.49 3.74 23.88
N ILE A 656 1.58 3.28 23.02
CA ILE A 656 0.77 2.10 23.27
C ILE A 656 0.82 1.17 22.06
N ASP A 657 0.70 -0.12 22.33
CA ASP A 657 0.57 -1.13 21.29
C ASP A 657 -0.87 -1.17 20.72
N SER A 658 -1.09 -2.04 19.73
CA SER A 658 -2.41 -2.24 19.12
C SER A 658 -3.46 -2.80 20.08
N ALA A 659 -3.04 -3.41 21.20
CA ALA A 659 -3.90 -3.88 22.28
C ALA A 659 -4.18 -2.80 23.34
N GLY A 660 -3.55 -1.63 23.24
CA GLY A 660 -3.68 -0.51 24.17
C GLY A 660 -2.76 -0.59 25.39
N ASN A 661 -1.80 -1.53 25.41
CA ASN A 661 -0.85 -1.63 26.52
C ASN A 661 0.25 -0.58 26.37
N LEU A 662 0.70 -0.01 27.49
CA LEU A 662 1.81 0.95 27.51
C LEU A 662 3.11 0.30 27.05
N LEU A 663 3.76 0.91 26.07
CA LEU A 663 5.12 0.62 25.66
C LEU A 663 6.04 1.45 26.55
N THR A 664 6.76 0.78 27.46
CA THR A 664 7.70 1.44 28.37
C THR A 664 8.81 2.16 27.60
N PRO A 665 9.14 3.42 27.97
CA PRO A 665 10.38 4.04 27.51
C PRO A 665 11.58 3.19 27.96
N PRO A 666 12.72 3.22 27.23
CA PRO A 666 13.89 2.45 27.62
C PRO A 666 14.30 2.84 29.05
N SER A 667 14.23 1.90 29.99
CA SER A 667 14.84 2.05 31.31
C SER A 667 16.33 1.73 31.17
N GLU A 668 17.20 2.60 31.69
CA GLU A 668 18.59 2.25 31.95
C GLU A 668 18.61 1.18 33.06
N MET A 669 18.59 -0.10 32.67
CA MET A 669 19.11 -1.16 33.51
C MET A 669 20.39 -1.65 32.88
N ASP A 670 21.47 -1.64 33.66
CA ASP A 670 22.77 -2.27 33.37
C ASP A 670 23.58 -1.70 32.19
N GLY A 671 23.43 -0.42 31.85
CA GLY A 671 24.35 0.27 30.93
C GLY A 671 24.29 -0.20 29.46
N GLU A 672 23.40 -1.13 29.12
CA GLU A 672 23.03 -1.46 27.76
C GLU A 672 21.88 -0.54 27.32
N VAL A 673 22.10 0.23 26.25
CA VAL A 673 21.05 1.00 25.59
C VAL A 673 20.08 0.01 24.92
N LEU A 674 19.01 -0.35 25.62
CA LEU A 674 17.88 -1.05 25.01
C LEU A 674 17.33 -0.21 23.86
N GLU A 675 17.29 -0.78 22.64
CA GLU A 675 16.70 -0.14 21.46
C GLU A 675 15.29 0.39 21.79
N ASP A 676 15.04 1.67 21.47
CA ASP A 676 13.71 2.28 21.64
C ASP A 676 12.73 1.56 20.71
N LYS A 677 11.87 0.71 21.28
CA LYS A 677 10.88 -0.08 20.52
C LYS A 677 9.77 0.77 19.90
N ARG A 678 9.76 2.09 20.10
CA ARG A 678 8.72 3.00 19.61
C ARG A 678 8.98 3.42 18.16
N THR A 679 8.68 2.51 17.24
CA THR A 679 8.89 2.66 15.78
C THR A 679 8.06 3.77 15.12
N LEU A 680 6.97 4.22 15.74
CA LEU A 680 6.02 5.18 15.13
C LEU A 680 6.29 6.64 15.46
N GLN A 681 7.24 6.94 16.33
CA GLN A 681 7.41 8.28 16.88
C GLN A 681 7.53 9.38 15.81
N GLY A 682 8.41 9.21 14.82
CA GLY A 682 8.63 10.24 13.79
C GLY A 682 7.45 10.45 12.86
N VAL A 683 6.99 9.37 12.20
CA VAL A 683 5.84 9.41 11.29
C VAL A 683 4.56 9.84 12.01
N GLY A 684 4.35 9.37 13.24
CA GLY A 684 3.22 9.74 14.09
C GLY A 684 3.24 11.20 14.51
N ALA A 685 4.39 11.72 14.92
CA ALA A 685 4.55 13.14 15.22
C ALA A 685 4.31 14.01 13.97
N TYR A 686 4.73 13.56 12.79
CA TYR A 686 4.42 14.21 11.53
C TYR A 686 2.91 14.22 11.23
N PHE A 687 2.19 13.11 11.48
CA PHE A 687 0.74 13.04 11.31
C PHE A 687 -0.03 13.94 12.29
N LEU A 688 0.45 14.08 13.53
CA LEU A 688 -0.18 14.92 14.55
C LEU A 688 0.11 16.42 14.41
N MET A 689 1.17 16.80 13.70
CA MET A 689 1.63 18.19 13.61
C MET A 689 0.51 19.17 13.21
N TRP A 690 -0.20 18.86 12.12
CA TRP A 690 -1.26 19.74 11.62
C TRP A 690 -2.52 19.73 12.51
N PRO A 691 -3.05 18.55 12.94
CA PRO A 691 -4.17 18.50 13.87
C PRO A 691 -3.94 19.23 15.20
N ILE A 692 -2.78 19.02 15.82
CA ILE A 692 -2.46 19.65 17.11
C ILE A 692 -2.30 21.16 16.97
N LYS A 693 -1.77 21.64 15.85
CA LYS A 693 -1.71 23.06 15.55
C LYS A 693 -3.11 23.69 15.46
N ILE A 694 -4.06 23.02 14.80
CA ILE A 694 -5.45 23.51 14.71
C ILE A 694 -6.04 23.62 16.12
N VAL A 695 -5.91 22.58 16.95
CA VAL A 695 -6.43 22.57 18.34
C VAL A 695 -5.77 23.67 19.18
N LYS A 696 -4.44 23.73 19.21
CA LYS A 696 -3.65 24.67 20.02
C LYS A 696 -4.00 26.15 19.74
N SER A 697 -4.27 26.49 18.48
CA SER A 697 -4.53 27.87 18.03
C SER A 697 -6.00 28.28 18.04
N HIS A 698 -6.94 27.37 18.35
CA HIS A 698 -8.36 27.63 18.17
C HIS A 698 -8.97 28.47 19.31
N LYS A 699 -9.52 29.65 18.97
CA LYS A 699 -10.07 30.64 19.93
C LYS A 699 -11.23 30.17 20.81
N HIS A 700 -12.02 29.20 20.36
CA HIS A 700 -13.23 28.75 21.06
C HIS A 700 -13.05 27.53 21.98
N LEU A 701 -11.84 26.96 22.06
CA LEU A 701 -11.55 25.81 22.92
C LEU A 701 -11.28 26.21 24.37
N MET A 702 -11.46 25.25 25.28
CA MET A 702 -11.17 25.44 26.71
C MET A 702 -9.66 25.49 26.96
N ASP A 703 -9.23 26.20 28.00
CA ASP A 703 -7.81 26.37 28.33
C ASP A 703 -7.11 25.02 28.56
N GLY A 704 -7.75 24.07 29.25
CA GLY A 704 -7.18 22.73 29.47
C GLY A 704 -6.90 21.93 28.18
N GLN A 705 -7.75 22.07 27.15
CA GLN A 705 -7.51 21.42 25.85
C GLN A 705 -6.35 22.08 25.09
N ARG A 706 -6.24 23.40 25.20
CA ARG A 706 -5.15 24.17 24.58
C ARG A 706 -3.81 23.89 25.26
N GLU A 707 -3.79 23.80 26.59
CA GLU A 707 -2.62 23.42 27.38
C GLU A 707 -2.15 22.00 27.03
N MET A 708 -3.05 21.02 26.99
CA MET A 708 -2.71 19.66 26.56
C MET A 708 -2.19 19.64 25.11
N ALA A 709 -2.79 20.40 24.20
CA ALA A 709 -2.29 20.53 22.83
C ALA A 709 -0.90 21.18 22.76
N GLU A 710 -0.58 22.12 23.66
CA GLU A 710 0.76 22.72 23.77
C GLU A 710 1.79 21.69 24.27
N GLU A 711 1.46 20.88 25.28
CA GLU A 711 2.32 19.80 25.75
C GLU A 711 2.61 18.77 24.65
N VAL A 712 1.57 18.36 23.91
CA VAL A 712 1.71 17.45 22.77
C VAL A 712 2.55 18.09 21.67
N PHE A 713 2.40 19.40 21.43
CA PHE A 713 3.19 20.12 20.44
C PHE A 713 4.68 20.14 20.80
N GLU A 714 5.03 20.42 22.06
CA GLU A 714 6.43 20.34 22.52
C GLU A 714 6.99 18.92 22.39
N ARG A 715 6.18 17.90 22.66
CA ARG A 715 6.59 16.52 22.45
C ARG A 715 6.82 16.17 20.98
N ILE A 716 5.96 16.66 20.07
CA ILE A 716 6.17 16.54 18.62
C ILE A 716 7.52 17.15 18.24
N ARG A 717 7.85 18.33 18.79
CA ARG A 717 9.12 19.01 18.53
C ARG A 717 10.32 18.19 19.00
N GLU A 718 10.22 17.57 20.17
CA GLU A 718 11.29 16.72 20.71
C GLU A 718 11.51 15.46 19.86
N VAL A 719 10.43 14.74 19.55
CA VAL A 719 10.49 13.51 18.77
C VAL A 719 11.03 13.73 17.36
N THR A 720 10.63 14.83 16.72
CA THR A 720 11.05 15.13 15.35
C THR A 720 12.37 15.89 15.26
N GLY A 721 12.86 16.45 16.37
CA GLY A 721 14.05 17.29 16.42
C GLY A 721 13.81 18.77 16.12
N MET A 722 12.56 19.24 16.03
CA MET A 722 12.20 20.64 15.75
C MET A 722 12.35 21.59 16.97
N LYS A 723 13.52 21.76 17.57
CA LYS A 723 13.74 22.84 18.58
C LYS A 723 14.38 24.09 17.93
N LYS A 724 13.75 25.26 18.16
CA LYS A 724 13.89 26.62 17.55
C LYS A 724 13.11 26.96 16.26
N LEU A 725 12.44 26.01 15.60
CA LEU A 725 11.84 26.22 14.26
C LEU A 725 10.40 26.74 14.21
N LEU A 726 9.70 26.74 15.34
CA LEU A 726 8.33 27.20 15.47
C LEU A 726 8.31 28.20 16.62
N GLY A 727 8.38 29.50 16.32
CA GLY A 727 8.12 30.51 17.34
C GLY A 727 6.70 30.37 17.90
N ASP A 728 6.42 31.01 19.04
CA ASP A 728 5.11 30.96 19.73
C ASP A 728 3.92 31.39 18.85
N LYS A 729 4.20 31.99 17.68
CA LYS A 729 3.24 32.44 16.66
C LYS A 729 3.41 31.77 15.30
N SER A 730 4.14 30.66 15.20
CA SER A 730 4.51 30.08 13.91
C SER A 730 3.30 29.55 13.13
N CYS A 731 3.04 30.22 12.01
CA CYS A 731 2.08 29.85 10.99
C CYS A 731 2.64 28.73 10.09
N ILE A 732 2.69 27.48 10.56
CA ILE A 732 2.61 26.31 9.63
C ILE A 732 1.37 26.38 8.76
#